data_AF-A0A6A6VPX0-F1
#
_entry.id   AF-A0A6A6VPX0-F1
#
_cell.length_a   1.000
_cell.length_b   1.000
_cell.length_c   1.000
_cell.angle_alpha   90.00
_cell.angle_beta   90.00
_cell.angle_gamma   90.00
#
_symmetry.space_group_name_H-M   'P 1'
#
loop_
_entity.id
_entity.type
_entity.pdbx_description
1 polymer ?
#
loop_
_entity_poly.entity_id
_entity_poly.type
_entity_poly.pdbx_seq_one_letter_code
_entity_poly.pdbx_strand_id
1 'polypeptide(L)'
;MLRYRRYRSFVAFAVITLFVLYHLQNRRAPWREPTAPRPERPIAQYNPPPNWKPRPLLAHETKPLRLDLLASLTSVSTRRPPPVAPVTSFRDRWPAPTTSPDTADVNTASRGREHWQKKQERYPLPSTALIQLPQGTPVSIPKIQHSFTQESDEEKADREEKLDIIRNVFRKSWDGYRDYAWLQDELSPVSGGFRNPFAGWGATLVDALDTLWIMGLKEEFEEAVEAVGNIDFTTSPRGDIPLFETTIRYLGGLLAAHDLSDGKYGVLLEKATELAEVLISAFDTKNRMPITYYYWRPSSFELDRAGNRVVLAEIGSLSVEFTRLSQLTGDPKYYDAIARITDNLEEYQNRTRLAGMWPTQLDASGCNLIIPEPPEPDNAVSSDEENAEAFPNTAAQMDATVLISVTPVSQKLIPLDVPSPIVFMVQTPTQESTTATEAQDPKSPRKRQFVAEVEEQDFADFVANTSVSLSSSTPSSSSGPYCEETGLASSEIGSEEYTLGGMSDSTYEYLPKEWLLLGGQVAKYRTMYERSMDVVKRYLIFRPMVPDESDILFSGKLLVPDPQKGDAMLESEYAHLTCFAGGMFAMGAKLFDRPGDLDIARKLTDGCVWSYDMTQTGIMPEAFISVPCESRKICQWNETKYWEAIDPGYEARNTSYHKQKDTYEKQLISASEWYESQLAAMTAAPVPTASDIVVEIAITPTSISFGEPAADEPSPGLQKRQADLSPVQRIQTETSEPPTPVDFWSEVVSSEEATPAMPEFPVLYSPVPPLTHEEYVKDRITSDNLPKGVVYFPAKHYILRPEAIESVWYMYRITGERKWREAGWRMFEAVNKHTQTTYGNSAIDDVTKEEPVLKDEMESFWLAETLKYFYLLFADEDIISLDDWVLNTEAHPFKRPK
;
A
#
# COMPACT_ATOMS: atom_id res chain seq x y z
N MET A 1 -61.61 -0.34 -30.56
CA MET A 1 -61.48 1.11 -30.29
C MET A 1 -60.07 1.58 -29.86
N LEU A 2 -59.17 0.74 -29.31
CA LEU A 2 -57.89 1.24 -28.75
C LEU A 2 -56.92 1.95 -29.72
N ARG A 3 -56.85 1.56 -31.01
CA ARG A 3 -55.93 2.22 -31.99
C ARG A 3 -56.19 3.74 -32.15
N TYR A 4 -57.43 4.19 -31.96
CA TYR A 4 -57.79 5.61 -32.12
C TYR A 4 -57.31 6.51 -30.95
N ARG A 5 -57.08 5.95 -29.75
CA ARG A 5 -56.58 6.72 -28.60
C ARG A 5 -55.09 7.09 -28.74
N ARG A 6 -54.25 6.15 -29.20
CA ARG A 6 -52.81 6.43 -29.43
C ARG A 6 -52.57 7.51 -30.49
N TYR A 7 -53.39 7.52 -31.55
CA TYR A 7 -53.27 8.54 -32.62
C TYR A 7 -53.56 9.96 -32.11
N ARG A 8 -54.53 10.14 -31.20
CA ARG A 8 -54.82 11.45 -30.59
C ARG A 8 -53.67 11.97 -29.73
N SER A 9 -52.96 11.11 -29.00
CA SER A 9 -51.76 11.49 -28.26
C SER A 9 -50.63 11.95 -29.19
N PHE A 10 -50.41 11.25 -30.30
CA PHE A 10 -49.36 11.59 -31.27
C PHE A 10 -49.65 12.92 -31.99
N VAL A 11 -50.91 13.15 -32.40
CA VAL A 11 -51.34 14.43 -33.00
C VAL A 11 -51.24 15.58 -31.99
N ALA A 12 -51.60 15.37 -30.72
CA ALA A 12 -51.43 16.39 -29.69
C ALA A 12 -49.95 16.78 -29.50
N PHE A 13 -49.05 15.80 -29.44
CA PHE A 13 -47.61 16.06 -29.35
C PHE A 13 -47.08 16.82 -30.58
N ALA A 14 -47.43 16.39 -31.80
CA ALA A 14 -47.04 17.07 -33.03
C ALA A 14 -47.52 18.53 -33.10
N VAL A 15 -48.76 18.80 -32.68
CA VAL A 15 -49.30 20.17 -32.60
C VAL A 15 -48.54 21.01 -31.58
N ILE A 16 -48.21 20.47 -30.40
CA ILE A 16 -47.42 21.17 -29.38
C ILE A 16 -46.00 21.48 -29.90
N THR A 17 -45.32 20.52 -30.52
CA THR A 17 -43.98 20.73 -31.10
C THR A 17 -44.00 21.79 -32.19
N LEU A 18 -45.01 21.79 -33.07
CA LEU A 18 -45.19 22.84 -34.09
C LEU A 18 -45.46 24.22 -33.46
N PHE A 19 -46.24 24.29 -32.38
CA PHE A 19 -46.49 25.55 -31.68
C PHE A 19 -45.23 26.11 -30.99
N VAL A 20 -44.41 25.24 -30.40
CA VAL A 20 -43.11 25.61 -29.80
C VAL A 20 -42.13 26.10 -30.86
N LEU A 21 -42.00 25.39 -31.99
CA LEU A 21 -41.16 25.82 -33.11
C LEU A 21 -41.61 27.17 -33.69
N TYR A 22 -42.92 27.35 -33.90
CA TYR A 22 -43.49 28.62 -34.35
C TYR A 22 -43.19 29.78 -33.37
N HIS A 23 -43.30 29.56 -32.06
CA HIS A 23 -42.98 30.58 -31.06
C HIS A 23 -41.50 30.91 -30.96
N LEU A 24 -40.60 29.93 -31.15
CA LEU A 24 -39.16 30.16 -31.22
C LEU A 24 -38.77 30.91 -32.50
N GLN A 25 -39.37 30.57 -33.63
CA GLN A 25 -39.11 31.22 -34.92
C GLN A 25 -39.57 32.69 -34.92
N ASN A 26 -40.72 32.99 -34.29
CA ASN A 26 -41.21 34.36 -34.08
C ASN A 26 -40.51 35.14 -32.95
N ARG A 27 -39.47 34.60 -32.30
CA ARG A 27 -38.64 35.32 -31.31
C ARG A 27 -37.27 35.76 -31.83
N ARG A 28 -37.00 35.65 -33.14
CA ARG A 28 -35.80 36.24 -33.76
C ARG A 28 -35.97 37.76 -33.93
N ALA A 29 -35.34 38.53 -33.05
CA ALA A 29 -35.06 39.93 -33.32
C ALA A 29 -34.15 40.06 -34.55
N PRO A 30 -34.33 41.08 -35.41
CA PRO A 30 -33.56 41.22 -36.64
C PRO A 30 -32.11 41.62 -36.35
N TRP A 31 -31.18 40.96 -37.02
CA TRP A 31 -29.78 41.41 -37.09
C TRP A 31 -29.71 42.81 -37.72
N ARG A 32 -28.83 43.66 -37.18
CA ARG A 32 -28.42 44.92 -37.81
C ARG A 32 -26.96 44.83 -38.21
N GLU A 33 -26.63 45.42 -39.35
CA GLU A 33 -25.26 45.59 -39.81
C GLU A 33 -24.48 46.56 -38.90
N PRO A 34 -23.16 46.40 -38.75
CA PRO A 34 -22.34 47.26 -37.91
C PRO A 34 -22.13 48.65 -38.53
N THR A 35 -22.62 49.70 -37.86
CA THR A 35 -22.35 51.10 -38.23
C THR A 35 -21.31 51.75 -37.31
N ALA A 36 -20.60 52.74 -37.85
CA ALA A 36 -19.40 53.38 -37.28
C ALA A 36 -19.51 53.87 -35.80
N PRO A 37 -18.37 53.92 -35.07
CA PRO A 37 -18.35 54.26 -33.64
C PRO A 37 -18.72 55.72 -33.34
N ARG A 38 -19.23 55.95 -32.12
CA ARG A 38 -19.51 57.27 -31.54
C ARG A 38 -19.11 57.32 -30.06
N PRO A 39 -18.90 58.53 -29.50
CA PRO A 39 -17.83 58.73 -28.52
C PRO A 39 -18.17 58.41 -27.06
N GLU A 40 -17.11 58.33 -26.29
CA GLU A 40 -17.06 58.09 -24.84
C GLU A 40 -17.85 59.13 -24.02
N ARG A 41 -18.13 58.77 -22.77
CA ARG A 41 -18.59 59.70 -21.72
C ARG A 41 -17.61 59.67 -20.53
N PRO A 42 -17.45 60.76 -19.77
CA PRO A 42 -16.37 60.86 -18.79
C PRO A 42 -16.54 59.92 -17.59
N ILE A 43 -15.42 59.37 -17.14
CA ILE A 43 -15.32 58.59 -15.89
C ILE A 43 -15.20 59.58 -14.70
N ALA A 44 -15.94 59.31 -13.62
CA ALA A 44 -15.77 60.04 -12.36
C ALA A 44 -14.52 59.56 -11.61
N GLN A 45 -13.67 60.48 -11.17
CA GLN A 45 -12.41 60.14 -10.49
C GLN A 45 -12.65 59.66 -9.05
N TYR A 46 -11.95 58.60 -8.65
CA TYR A 46 -11.83 58.13 -7.28
C TYR A 46 -10.37 58.21 -6.85
N ASN A 47 -10.09 58.90 -5.74
CA ASN A 47 -8.72 59.11 -5.24
C ASN A 47 -8.43 58.16 -4.05
N PRO A 48 -7.42 57.28 -4.13
CA PRO A 48 -7.03 56.42 -3.02
C PRO A 48 -6.24 57.18 -1.93
N PRO A 49 -6.18 56.64 -0.68
CA PRO A 49 -5.55 57.31 0.46
C PRO A 49 -4.00 57.32 0.39
N PRO A 50 -3.35 58.30 1.05
CA PRO A 50 -1.91 58.56 0.90
C PRO A 50 -1.02 57.62 1.74
N ASN A 51 -0.84 56.39 1.25
CA ASN A 51 0.40 55.59 1.41
C ASN A 51 0.41 54.26 0.62
N TRP A 52 -0.50 54.07 -0.34
CA TRP A 52 -0.53 52.85 -1.16
C TRP A 52 0.64 52.80 -2.16
N LYS A 53 1.44 51.73 -2.10
CA LYS A 53 2.40 51.37 -3.16
C LYS A 53 1.86 50.15 -3.92
N PRO A 54 1.61 50.25 -5.24
CA PRO A 54 1.27 49.06 -6.04
C PRO A 54 2.47 48.12 -6.15
N ARG A 55 2.21 46.80 -6.11
CA ARG A 55 3.14 45.80 -6.62
C ARG A 55 3.04 45.78 -8.16
N PRO A 56 4.12 45.49 -8.91
CA PRO A 56 4.02 45.36 -10.36
C PRO A 56 3.12 44.18 -10.74
N LEU A 57 2.23 44.39 -11.71
CA LEU A 57 1.45 43.32 -12.33
C LEU A 57 2.32 42.64 -13.39
N LEU A 58 2.61 41.34 -13.24
CA LEU A 58 3.07 40.55 -14.38
C LEU A 58 1.86 40.27 -15.29
N ALA A 59 1.92 40.79 -16.51
CA ALA A 59 1.02 40.39 -17.58
C ALA A 59 1.65 39.23 -18.36
N HIS A 60 0.98 38.08 -18.38
CA HIS A 60 1.36 36.98 -19.27
C HIS A 60 0.93 37.30 -20.72
N GLU A 61 1.74 38.10 -21.42
CA GLU A 61 1.67 38.17 -22.88
C GLU A 61 2.24 36.87 -23.48
N THR A 62 1.38 36.05 -24.08
CA THR A 62 1.81 34.90 -24.88
C THR A 62 2.45 35.35 -26.19
N LYS A 63 3.78 35.41 -26.21
CA LYS A 63 4.59 35.53 -27.44
C LYS A 63 5.26 34.20 -27.74
N PRO A 64 5.19 33.69 -28.99
CA PRO A 64 5.87 32.45 -29.35
C PRO A 64 7.38 32.63 -29.24
N LEU A 65 8.04 31.71 -28.54
CA LEU A 65 9.47 31.76 -28.27
C LEU A 65 10.23 31.29 -29.51
N ARG A 66 10.85 32.23 -30.23
CA ARG A 66 11.63 31.94 -31.43
C ARG A 66 13.10 31.71 -31.03
N LEU A 67 13.61 30.51 -31.26
CA LEU A 67 14.97 30.13 -30.87
C LEU A 67 16.02 30.62 -31.90
N ASP A 68 16.50 31.85 -31.74
CA ASP A 68 17.54 32.42 -32.62
C ASP A 68 18.93 31.82 -32.32
N LEU A 69 19.25 30.74 -33.03
CA LEU A 69 20.45 29.90 -32.84
C LEU A 69 21.71 30.55 -33.47
N LEU A 70 22.34 31.49 -32.74
CA LEU A 70 23.53 32.21 -33.21
C LEU A 70 24.82 31.38 -33.16
N ALA A 71 25.22 30.85 -34.31
CA ALA A 71 26.48 30.13 -34.49
C ALA A 71 27.72 31.05 -34.40
N SER A 72 28.49 30.93 -33.31
CA SER A 72 29.75 31.67 -33.11
C SER A 72 30.96 30.98 -33.77
N LEU A 73 31.14 31.19 -35.08
CA LEU A 73 32.33 30.74 -35.81
C LEU A 73 33.53 31.67 -35.60
N THR A 74 34.49 31.27 -34.76
CA THR A 74 35.86 31.83 -34.75
C THR A 74 36.91 30.72 -34.71
N SER A 75 37.84 30.73 -35.66
CA SER A 75 38.79 29.64 -35.92
C SER A 75 39.98 29.61 -34.95
N VAL A 76 40.36 28.41 -34.48
CA VAL A 76 41.68 28.12 -33.90
C VAL A 76 42.42 27.15 -34.81
N SER A 77 43.73 27.34 -34.99
CA SER A 77 44.52 26.72 -36.05
C SER A 77 44.86 25.24 -35.79
N THR A 78 44.63 24.39 -36.79
CA THR A 78 44.99 22.97 -36.76
C THR A 78 46.50 22.73 -36.79
N ARG A 79 47.01 21.88 -35.90
CA ARG A 79 48.29 21.16 -36.10
C ARG A 79 48.03 19.65 -36.03
N ARG A 80 48.52 18.90 -37.02
CA ARG A 80 48.39 17.44 -37.09
C ARG A 80 49.48 16.74 -36.26
N PRO A 81 49.14 15.73 -35.44
CA PRO A 81 50.03 14.62 -35.11
C PRO A 81 50.29 13.71 -36.34
N PRO A 82 51.34 12.87 -36.33
CA PRO A 82 51.60 11.90 -37.39
C PRO A 82 50.62 10.71 -37.36
N PRO A 83 50.46 9.95 -38.47
CA PRO A 83 49.60 8.78 -38.51
C PRO A 83 50.20 7.59 -37.74
N VAL A 84 49.34 6.83 -37.07
CA VAL A 84 49.67 5.52 -36.46
C VAL A 84 48.94 4.43 -37.24
N ALA A 85 49.60 3.28 -37.41
CA ALA A 85 49.10 2.16 -38.22
C ALA A 85 47.94 1.40 -37.53
N PRO A 86 47.06 0.71 -38.27
CA PRO A 86 45.98 -0.08 -37.68
C PRO A 86 46.53 -1.30 -36.93
N VAL A 87 45.94 -1.60 -35.78
CA VAL A 87 46.24 -2.80 -34.98
C VAL A 87 44.94 -3.57 -34.76
N THR A 88 45.01 -4.89 -34.96
CA THR A 88 43.89 -5.82 -34.90
C THR A 88 43.54 -6.24 -33.47
N SER A 89 42.24 -6.43 -33.22
CA SER A 89 41.65 -7.38 -32.24
C SER A 89 42.37 -7.55 -30.89
N PHE A 90 41.89 -6.87 -29.85
CA PHE A 90 42.21 -7.18 -28.46
C PHE A 90 40.96 -7.67 -27.70
N ARG A 91 40.71 -8.98 -27.77
CA ARG A 91 40.25 -9.71 -26.58
C ARG A 91 41.44 -9.83 -25.61
N ASP A 92 41.15 -10.11 -24.35
CA ASP A 92 42.10 -10.49 -23.30
C ASP A 92 43.15 -9.42 -22.89
N ARG A 93 42.71 -8.41 -22.12
CA ARG A 93 43.30 -8.03 -20.79
C ARG A 93 42.80 -6.67 -20.27
N TRP A 94 42.13 -6.69 -19.13
CA TRP A 94 42.30 -5.70 -18.06
C TRP A 94 42.20 -6.38 -16.68
N PRO A 95 42.87 -5.87 -15.63
CA PRO A 95 42.77 -6.45 -14.28
C PRO A 95 41.46 -6.04 -13.59
N ALA A 96 41.03 -6.84 -12.61
CA ALA A 96 39.86 -6.52 -11.79
C ALA A 96 40.10 -5.24 -10.92
N PRO A 97 39.05 -4.44 -10.64
CA PRO A 97 39.13 -3.34 -9.68
C PRO A 97 39.49 -3.83 -8.27
N THR A 98 40.34 -3.09 -7.56
CA THR A 98 40.69 -3.41 -6.17
C THR A 98 39.67 -2.77 -5.22
N THR A 99 38.66 -3.53 -4.82
CA THR A 99 37.74 -3.15 -3.74
C THR A 99 38.36 -3.41 -2.37
N SER A 100 38.11 -2.51 -1.41
CA SER A 100 38.34 -2.80 0.01
C SER A 100 37.28 -3.81 0.49
N PRO A 101 37.65 -4.86 1.24
CA PRO A 101 36.71 -5.93 1.59
C PRO A 101 35.93 -5.63 2.89
N ASP A 102 34.79 -4.96 2.76
CA ASP A 102 33.79 -4.94 3.84
C ASP A 102 33.04 -6.28 3.89
N THR A 103 33.52 -7.16 4.77
CA THR A 103 32.85 -8.37 5.31
C THR A 103 31.97 -9.19 4.35
N ALA A 104 32.48 -9.53 3.17
CA ALA A 104 31.95 -10.66 2.40
C ALA A 104 32.33 -12.00 3.07
N ASP A 105 31.37 -12.92 3.21
CA ASP A 105 31.56 -14.18 3.95
C ASP A 105 32.48 -15.16 3.18
N VAL A 106 33.73 -15.27 3.66
CA VAL A 106 34.87 -15.92 2.97
C VAL A 106 34.66 -17.42 2.73
N ASN A 107 33.67 -18.05 3.38
CA ASN A 107 33.35 -19.47 3.21
C ASN A 107 32.60 -19.82 1.90
N THR A 108 32.11 -18.83 1.16
CA THR A 108 31.25 -19.06 -0.02
C THR A 108 32.00 -19.59 -1.25
N ALA A 109 33.29 -19.29 -1.41
CA ALA A 109 34.07 -19.57 -2.62
C ALA A 109 34.42 -21.05 -2.91
N SER A 110 33.89 -22.01 -2.12
CA SER A 110 34.16 -23.45 -2.26
C SER A 110 32.92 -24.32 -2.53
N ARG A 111 31.73 -23.71 -2.64
CA ARG A 111 30.52 -24.37 -3.14
C ARG A 111 30.22 -23.86 -4.54
N GLY A 112 29.81 -24.76 -5.44
CA GLY A 112 29.22 -24.35 -6.72
C GLY A 112 27.93 -23.55 -6.48
N ARG A 113 27.49 -22.77 -7.46
CA ARG A 113 26.16 -22.16 -7.40
C ARG A 113 25.11 -23.26 -7.22
N GLU A 114 24.20 -23.08 -6.26
CA GLU A 114 23.04 -23.96 -6.14
C GLU A 114 22.07 -23.61 -7.27
N HIS A 115 21.43 -24.61 -7.85
CA HIS A 115 20.38 -24.45 -8.87
C HIS A 115 19.09 -25.08 -8.34
N TRP A 116 17.96 -24.43 -8.58
CA TRP A 116 16.63 -24.98 -8.42
C TRP A 116 16.51 -26.29 -9.19
N GLN A 117 15.74 -27.23 -8.64
CA GLN A 117 15.50 -28.53 -9.25
C GLN A 117 14.01 -28.81 -9.15
N LYS A 118 13.40 -29.26 -10.24
CA LYS A 118 11.99 -29.67 -10.25
C LYS A 118 11.79 -30.87 -9.31
N LYS A 119 11.31 -30.59 -8.10
CA LYS A 119 10.93 -31.59 -7.10
C LYS A 119 9.61 -32.26 -7.51
N GLN A 120 9.32 -33.41 -6.90
CA GLN A 120 7.99 -34.00 -6.96
C GLN A 120 7.05 -33.17 -6.06
N GLU A 121 5.91 -32.74 -6.59
CA GLU A 121 4.87 -32.06 -5.80
C GLU A 121 4.46 -32.91 -4.58
N ARG A 122 4.32 -32.26 -3.42
CA ARG A 122 3.88 -32.87 -2.16
C ARG A 122 2.36 -32.96 -2.10
N TYR A 123 1.65 -32.04 -2.75
CA TYR A 123 0.19 -31.96 -2.76
C TYR A 123 -0.44 -32.17 -4.17
N PRO A 124 0.01 -33.16 -4.97
CA PRO A 124 -0.24 -33.23 -6.40
C PRO A 124 -1.73 -33.36 -6.74
N LEU A 125 -2.19 -32.53 -7.68
CA LEU A 125 -3.56 -32.58 -8.18
C LEU A 125 -3.70 -33.58 -9.34
N PRO A 126 -4.74 -34.42 -9.39
CA PRO A 126 -5.04 -35.21 -10.58
C PRO A 126 -5.50 -34.27 -11.71
N SER A 127 -5.15 -34.58 -12.96
CA SER A 127 -5.47 -33.73 -14.12
C SER A 127 -6.96 -33.43 -14.31
N THR A 128 -7.84 -34.28 -13.80
CA THR A 128 -9.31 -34.08 -13.78
C THR A 128 -9.80 -33.06 -12.74
N ALA A 129 -8.92 -32.60 -11.83
CA ALA A 129 -9.21 -31.58 -10.82
C ALA A 129 -8.56 -30.22 -11.11
N LEU A 130 -7.78 -30.12 -12.20
CA LEU A 130 -7.24 -28.85 -12.69
C LEU A 130 -8.35 -28.04 -13.36
N ILE A 131 -8.55 -26.81 -12.90
CA ILE A 131 -9.44 -25.82 -13.50
C ILE A 131 -8.89 -25.49 -14.89
N GLN A 132 -9.68 -25.74 -15.92
CA GLN A 132 -9.31 -25.50 -17.31
C GLN A 132 -9.62 -24.05 -17.71
N LEU A 133 -8.86 -23.49 -18.66
CA LEU A 133 -9.21 -22.24 -19.33
C LEU A 133 -10.66 -22.29 -19.86
N PRO A 134 -11.39 -21.16 -19.84
CA PRO A 134 -12.80 -21.12 -20.27
C PRO A 134 -12.94 -21.47 -21.75
N GLN A 135 -13.73 -22.52 -22.02
CA GLN A 135 -13.98 -23.02 -23.37
C GLN A 135 -15.20 -22.34 -24.00
N GLY A 136 -14.97 -21.55 -25.04
CA GLY A 136 -16.03 -20.84 -25.76
C GLY A 136 -15.49 -19.85 -26.78
N THR A 137 -16.40 -19.09 -27.39
CA THR A 137 -16.07 -17.89 -28.17
C THR A 137 -16.11 -16.68 -27.24
N PRO A 138 -15.20 -15.70 -27.37
CA PRO A 138 -15.28 -14.46 -26.61
C PRO A 138 -16.65 -13.78 -26.68
N VAL A 139 -17.06 -13.19 -25.55
CA VAL A 139 -18.26 -12.35 -25.47
C VAL A 139 -18.03 -11.07 -26.28
N SER A 140 -19.09 -10.47 -26.83
CA SER A 140 -18.98 -9.17 -27.50
C SER A 140 -18.66 -8.08 -26.48
N ILE A 141 -17.37 -7.77 -26.35
CA ILE A 141 -16.83 -6.70 -25.50
C ILE A 141 -17.15 -5.33 -26.14
N PRO A 142 -17.66 -4.33 -25.39
CA PRO A 142 -17.88 -2.99 -25.91
C PRO A 142 -16.58 -2.32 -26.39
N LYS A 143 -16.67 -1.43 -27.39
CA LYS A 143 -15.50 -0.64 -27.82
C LYS A 143 -15.03 0.27 -26.67
N ILE A 144 -13.79 0.06 -26.24
CA ILE A 144 -13.14 0.81 -25.16
C ILE A 144 -12.54 2.09 -25.74
N GLN A 145 -11.75 1.95 -26.81
CA GLN A 145 -10.99 3.05 -27.38
C GLN A 145 -11.89 4.07 -28.08
N HIS A 146 -11.52 5.34 -27.98
CA HIS A 146 -12.14 6.42 -28.71
C HIS A 146 -12.04 6.20 -30.24
N SER A 147 -12.91 6.86 -31.00
CA SER A 147 -12.90 6.80 -32.46
C SER A 147 -12.32 8.11 -33.00
N PHE A 148 -10.99 8.19 -32.98
CA PHE A 148 -10.22 9.39 -33.32
C PHE A 148 -10.51 9.88 -34.75
N THR A 149 -10.51 11.20 -34.90
CA THR A 149 -10.47 11.88 -36.20
C THR A 149 -9.04 12.02 -36.68
N GLN A 150 -8.83 12.10 -37.99
CA GLN A 150 -7.54 12.48 -38.55
C GLN A 150 -7.09 13.86 -38.03
N GLU A 151 -5.85 13.92 -37.54
CA GLU A 151 -5.15 15.14 -37.10
C GLU A 151 -4.72 16.02 -38.29
N SER A 152 -4.37 17.29 -38.03
CA SER A 152 -3.75 18.16 -39.04
C SER A 152 -2.25 17.87 -39.21
N ASP A 153 -1.66 18.32 -40.33
CA ASP A 153 -0.22 18.15 -40.59
C ASP A 153 0.64 18.86 -39.53
N GLU A 154 0.18 20.00 -38.99
CA GLU A 154 0.85 20.72 -37.89
C GLU A 154 0.75 19.97 -36.56
N GLU A 155 -0.41 19.36 -36.28
CA GLU A 155 -0.64 18.58 -35.05
C GLU A 155 0.17 17.29 -35.06
N LYS A 156 0.29 16.65 -36.23
CA LYS A 156 1.18 15.50 -36.45
C LYS A 156 2.64 15.86 -36.22
N ALA A 157 3.12 16.97 -36.79
CA ALA A 157 4.51 17.40 -36.63
C ALA A 157 4.86 17.71 -35.16
N ASP A 158 3.97 18.41 -34.45
CA ASP A 158 4.09 18.70 -33.00
C ASP A 158 4.11 17.41 -32.14
N ARG A 159 3.39 16.37 -32.57
CA ARG A 159 3.32 15.06 -31.93
C ARG A 159 4.54 14.17 -32.22
N GLU A 160 5.03 14.18 -33.46
CA GLU A 160 6.24 13.46 -33.88
C GLU A 160 7.49 14.05 -33.21
N GLU A 161 7.59 15.38 -33.05
CA GLU A 161 8.67 16.02 -32.29
C GLU A 161 8.70 15.56 -30.82
N LYS A 162 7.53 15.47 -30.17
CA LYS A 162 7.42 14.96 -28.78
C LYS A 162 7.84 13.50 -28.67
N LEU A 163 7.41 12.65 -29.61
CA LEU A 163 7.82 11.24 -29.68
C LEU A 163 9.35 11.09 -29.81
N ASP A 164 9.98 11.91 -30.63
CA ASP A 164 11.44 11.90 -30.81
C ASP A 164 12.17 12.31 -29.53
N ILE A 165 11.70 13.35 -28.82
CA ILE A 165 12.27 13.77 -27.54
C ILE A 165 12.14 12.64 -26.49
N ILE A 166 10.97 12.02 -26.36
CA ILE A 166 10.73 10.91 -25.42
C ILE A 166 11.61 9.70 -25.76
N ARG A 167 11.71 9.32 -27.04
CA ARG A 167 12.57 8.22 -27.51
C ARG A 167 14.05 8.50 -27.25
N ASN A 168 14.49 9.75 -27.31
CA ASN A 168 15.87 10.13 -27.01
C ASN A 168 16.18 10.08 -25.50
N VAL A 169 15.22 10.38 -24.62
CA VAL A 169 15.35 10.17 -23.16
C VAL A 169 15.39 8.67 -22.82
N PHE A 170 14.54 7.86 -23.47
CA PHE A 170 14.59 6.41 -23.36
C PHE A 170 15.95 5.87 -23.79
N ARG A 171 16.42 6.23 -25.00
CA ARG A 171 17.73 5.82 -25.52
C ARG A 171 18.86 6.15 -24.56
N LYS A 172 18.92 7.37 -24.02
CA LYS A 172 19.95 7.75 -23.04
C LYS A 172 19.97 6.82 -21.82
N SER A 173 18.79 6.51 -21.26
CA SER A 173 18.65 5.64 -20.09
C SER A 173 18.96 4.17 -20.42
N TRP A 174 18.62 3.71 -21.63
CA TRP A 174 18.96 2.38 -22.14
C TRP A 174 20.45 2.22 -22.46
N ASP A 175 21.08 3.22 -23.10
CA ASP A 175 22.52 3.27 -23.35
C ASP A 175 23.30 3.22 -22.02
N GLY A 176 22.87 3.98 -21.02
CA GLY A 176 23.45 3.90 -19.68
C GLY A 176 23.26 2.55 -19.00
N TYR A 177 22.09 1.92 -19.16
CA TYR A 177 21.84 0.56 -18.66
C TYR A 177 22.77 -0.46 -19.34
N ARG A 178 22.85 -0.46 -20.67
CA ARG A 178 23.71 -1.35 -21.46
C ARG A 178 25.20 -1.16 -21.15
N ASP A 179 25.65 0.08 -20.98
CA ASP A 179 27.08 0.37 -20.83
C ASP A 179 27.59 0.17 -19.38
N TYR A 180 26.70 0.22 -18.36
CA TYR A 180 27.09 0.19 -16.94
C TYR A 180 26.41 -0.89 -16.07
N ALA A 181 25.22 -1.36 -16.44
CA ALA A 181 24.38 -2.24 -15.61
C ALA A 181 23.82 -3.48 -16.35
N TRP A 182 24.41 -3.87 -17.49
CA TRP A 182 23.95 -5.01 -18.29
C TRP A 182 23.89 -6.32 -17.48
N LEU A 183 22.77 -7.05 -17.63
CA LEU A 183 22.42 -8.25 -16.84
C LEU A 183 22.33 -8.01 -15.31
N GLN A 184 22.31 -6.76 -14.85
CA GLN A 184 21.96 -6.37 -13.49
C GLN A 184 20.51 -5.86 -13.50
N ASP A 185 19.81 -5.94 -12.37
CA ASP A 185 18.39 -5.62 -12.35
C ASP A 185 18.13 -4.13 -12.64
N GLU A 186 19.01 -3.24 -12.16
CA GLU A 186 18.81 -1.78 -12.19
C GLU A 186 20.11 -0.99 -12.31
N LEU A 187 20.03 0.21 -12.88
CA LEU A 187 21.14 1.16 -13.01
C LEU A 187 21.19 2.13 -11.82
N SER A 188 22.40 2.48 -11.37
CA SER A 188 22.65 3.69 -10.57
C SER A 188 23.16 4.80 -11.50
N PRO A 189 22.29 5.71 -11.97
CA PRO A 189 22.49 6.52 -13.17
C PRO A 189 23.32 7.79 -12.94
N VAL A 190 23.73 8.09 -11.71
CA VAL A 190 24.64 9.18 -11.35
C VAL A 190 26.07 8.64 -11.21
N SER A 191 26.26 7.50 -10.53
CA SER A 191 27.59 6.89 -10.34
C SER A 191 28.05 6.00 -11.51
N GLY A 192 27.11 5.37 -12.23
CA GLY A 192 27.41 4.27 -13.16
C GLY A 192 27.58 2.92 -12.43
N GLY A 193 26.96 2.77 -11.25
CA GLY A 193 26.81 1.49 -10.54
C GLY A 193 25.53 0.75 -10.92
N PHE A 194 25.14 -0.22 -10.10
CA PHE A 194 23.91 -1.01 -10.28
C PHE A 194 23.36 -1.52 -8.95
N ARG A 195 22.09 -1.94 -8.95
CA ARG A 195 21.42 -2.65 -7.85
C ARG A 195 20.81 -3.97 -8.37
N ASN A 196 20.58 -4.93 -7.46
CA ASN A 196 19.97 -6.24 -7.77
C ASN A 196 18.88 -6.65 -6.75
N PRO A 197 17.76 -5.92 -6.61
CA PRO A 197 16.66 -6.31 -5.73
C PRO A 197 15.83 -7.49 -6.27
N PHE A 198 15.68 -7.60 -7.59
CA PHE A 198 14.78 -8.51 -8.30
C PHE A 198 15.49 -9.80 -8.74
N ALA A 199 16.11 -10.47 -7.76
CA ALA A 199 16.82 -11.74 -7.89
C ALA A 199 18.09 -11.75 -8.77
N GLY A 200 18.53 -10.63 -9.35
CA GLY A 200 19.79 -10.56 -10.11
C GLY A 200 19.73 -11.28 -11.45
N TRP A 201 18.61 -11.12 -12.17
CA TRP A 201 18.38 -11.70 -13.50
C TRP A 201 18.28 -10.64 -14.61
N GLY A 202 18.30 -9.35 -14.25
CA GLY A 202 18.26 -8.26 -15.23
C GLY A 202 16.87 -7.72 -15.49
N ALA A 203 16.11 -7.35 -14.45
CA ALA A 203 14.77 -6.75 -14.58
C ALA A 203 14.70 -5.67 -15.67
N THR A 204 15.55 -4.63 -15.61
CA THR A 204 15.58 -3.56 -16.63
C THR A 204 15.86 -4.05 -18.05
N LEU A 205 16.57 -5.17 -18.25
CA LEU A 205 16.75 -5.79 -19.58
C LEU A 205 15.42 -6.36 -20.10
N VAL A 206 14.69 -7.09 -19.26
CA VAL A 206 13.49 -7.85 -19.62
C VAL A 206 12.27 -6.93 -19.70
N ASP A 207 12.12 -6.02 -18.74
CA ASP A 207 10.99 -5.10 -18.64
C ASP A 207 11.04 -4.05 -19.78
N ALA A 208 12.23 -3.75 -20.31
CA ALA A 208 12.39 -2.85 -21.45
C ALA A 208 12.11 -3.48 -22.82
N LEU A 209 12.02 -4.82 -22.94
CA LEU A 209 11.90 -5.53 -24.23
C LEU A 209 10.72 -5.02 -25.07
N ASP A 210 9.53 -4.98 -24.48
CA ASP A 210 8.33 -4.53 -25.18
C ASP A 210 8.40 -3.04 -25.56
N THR A 211 9.11 -2.24 -24.78
CA THR A 211 9.25 -0.80 -24.97
C THR A 211 10.24 -0.49 -26.08
N LEU A 212 11.36 -1.22 -26.15
CA LEU A 212 12.26 -1.24 -27.31
C LEU A 212 11.47 -1.57 -28.58
N TRP A 213 10.61 -2.59 -28.51
CA TRP A 213 9.76 -2.98 -29.63
C TRP A 213 8.75 -1.87 -30.03
N ILE A 214 8.05 -1.27 -29.07
CA ILE A 214 7.05 -0.20 -29.27
C ILE A 214 7.71 1.08 -29.81
N MET A 215 8.90 1.45 -29.33
CA MET A 215 9.62 2.64 -29.76
C MET A 215 10.35 2.50 -31.10
N GLY A 216 10.36 1.28 -31.68
CA GLY A 216 11.01 0.99 -32.97
C GLY A 216 12.50 0.66 -32.88
N LEU A 217 13.02 0.43 -31.67
CA LEU A 217 14.42 0.15 -31.34
C LEU A 217 14.71 -1.35 -31.56
N LYS A 218 14.63 -1.79 -32.82
CA LYS A 218 14.64 -3.22 -33.20
C LYS A 218 16.02 -3.86 -33.12
N GLU A 219 17.09 -3.10 -33.35
CA GLU A 219 18.47 -3.63 -33.26
C GLU A 219 18.83 -3.84 -31.78
N GLU A 220 18.51 -2.85 -30.96
CA GLU A 220 18.64 -2.88 -29.50
C GLU A 220 17.76 -3.98 -28.86
N PHE A 221 16.57 -4.24 -29.41
CA PHE A 221 15.71 -5.37 -29.03
C PHE A 221 16.35 -6.73 -29.35
N GLU A 222 16.92 -6.91 -30.55
CA GLU A 222 17.53 -8.20 -30.93
C GLU A 222 18.78 -8.51 -30.08
N GLU A 223 19.56 -7.49 -29.71
CA GLU A 223 20.64 -7.60 -28.71
C GLU A 223 20.11 -8.03 -27.32
N ALA A 224 19.04 -7.40 -26.83
CA ALA A 224 18.43 -7.73 -25.55
C ALA A 224 17.84 -9.16 -25.53
N VAL A 225 17.23 -9.62 -26.63
CA VAL A 225 16.70 -11.00 -26.75
C VAL A 225 17.83 -12.05 -26.77
N GLU A 226 18.98 -11.77 -27.41
CA GLU A 226 20.15 -12.65 -27.30
C GLU A 226 20.69 -12.71 -25.87
N ALA A 227 20.74 -11.57 -25.17
CA ALA A 227 21.13 -11.52 -23.75
C ALA A 227 20.17 -12.32 -22.85
N VAL A 228 18.85 -12.18 -23.05
CA VAL A 228 17.80 -12.95 -22.33
C VAL A 228 17.93 -14.46 -22.52
N GLY A 229 18.34 -14.91 -23.70
CA GLY A 229 18.60 -16.34 -23.95
C GLY A 229 19.69 -16.94 -23.05
N ASN A 230 20.56 -16.11 -22.46
CA ASN A 230 21.65 -16.51 -21.58
C ASN A 230 21.33 -16.38 -20.07
N ILE A 231 20.15 -15.88 -19.68
CA ILE A 231 19.71 -15.84 -18.27
C ILE A 231 19.46 -17.28 -17.78
N ASP A 232 19.85 -17.59 -16.54
CA ASP A 232 19.56 -18.86 -15.88
C ASP A 232 18.60 -18.61 -14.70
N PHE A 233 17.30 -18.83 -14.92
CA PHE A 233 16.27 -18.63 -13.88
C PHE A 233 16.32 -19.70 -12.78
N THR A 234 17.18 -20.72 -12.91
CA THR A 234 17.35 -21.73 -11.86
C THR A 234 18.29 -21.30 -10.74
N THR A 235 19.05 -20.20 -10.88
CA THR A 235 20.02 -19.77 -9.84
C THR A 235 19.97 -18.27 -9.59
N SER A 236 20.12 -17.85 -8.32
CA SER A 236 20.12 -16.44 -7.92
C SER A 236 21.11 -16.17 -6.76
N PRO A 237 21.68 -14.96 -6.64
CA PRO A 237 22.33 -14.53 -5.39
C PRO A 237 21.38 -14.47 -4.19
N ARG A 238 20.09 -14.16 -4.38
CA ARG A 238 19.09 -14.10 -3.29
C ARG A 238 18.75 -15.49 -2.73
N GLY A 239 18.26 -15.54 -1.49
CA GLY A 239 17.77 -16.78 -0.87
C GLY A 239 16.35 -17.17 -1.32
N ASP A 240 15.61 -16.16 -1.79
CA ASP A 240 14.16 -16.15 -1.95
C ASP A 240 13.75 -15.30 -3.18
N ILE A 241 12.74 -15.76 -3.90
CA ILE A 241 12.18 -15.06 -5.08
C ILE A 241 10.92 -14.31 -4.65
N PRO A 242 10.83 -12.98 -4.84
CA PRO A 242 9.60 -12.22 -4.61
C PRO A 242 8.62 -12.54 -5.76
N LEU A 243 7.61 -13.36 -5.50
CA LEU A 243 6.74 -13.97 -6.53
C LEU A 243 5.99 -12.92 -7.36
N PHE A 244 5.44 -11.91 -6.69
CA PHE A 244 4.73 -10.79 -7.32
C PHE A 244 5.61 -10.02 -8.28
N GLU A 245 6.66 -9.37 -7.77
CA GLU A 245 7.65 -8.62 -8.58
C GLU A 245 8.20 -9.44 -9.74
N THR A 246 8.50 -10.72 -9.50
CA THR A 246 9.07 -11.60 -10.54
C THR A 246 8.06 -11.98 -11.62
N THR A 247 6.77 -12.04 -11.26
CA THR A 247 5.67 -12.32 -12.20
C THR A 247 5.39 -11.09 -13.06
N ILE A 248 5.17 -9.94 -12.44
CA ILE A 248 4.74 -8.72 -13.16
C ILE A 248 5.86 -8.19 -14.07
N ARG A 249 7.12 -8.24 -13.62
CA ARG A 249 8.33 -7.83 -14.37
C ARG A 249 8.72 -8.88 -15.41
N TYR A 250 9.47 -9.90 -14.99
CA TYR A 250 10.09 -10.86 -15.91
C TYR A 250 9.09 -11.69 -16.72
N LEU A 251 8.09 -12.31 -16.08
CA LEU A 251 7.11 -13.12 -16.82
C LEU A 251 6.24 -12.20 -17.72
N GLY A 252 5.89 -11.01 -17.24
CA GLY A 252 5.21 -9.97 -18.02
C GLY A 252 5.98 -9.56 -19.28
N GLY A 253 7.20 -9.03 -19.12
CA GLY A 253 8.03 -8.53 -20.22
C GLY A 253 8.33 -9.60 -21.28
N LEU A 254 8.61 -10.84 -20.87
CA LEU A 254 8.83 -11.96 -21.80
C LEU A 254 7.57 -12.30 -22.63
N LEU A 255 6.39 -12.33 -22.00
CA LEU A 255 5.12 -12.65 -22.68
C LEU A 255 4.66 -11.52 -23.61
N ALA A 256 4.83 -10.26 -23.22
CA ALA A 256 4.51 -9.11 -24.08
C ALA A 256 5.48 -8.99 -25.25
N ALA A 257 6.78 -9.18 -25.03
CA ALA A 257 7.78 -9.20 -26.11
C ALA A 257 7.49 -10.33 -27.13
N HIS A 258 7.02 -11.49 -26.65
CA HIS A 258 6.55 -12.58 -27.52
C HIS A 258 5.31 -12.18 -28.34
N ASP A 259 4.27 -11.62 -27.70
CA ASP A 259 3.02 -11.24 -28.36
C ASP A 259 3.16 -10.09 -29.36
N LEU A 260 4.00 -9.10 -29.04
CA LEU A 260 4.30 -7.94 -29.89
C LEU A 260 5.17 -8.32 -31.10
N SER A 261 6.01 -9.34 -30.96
CA SER A 261 6.83 -9.88 -32.05
C SER A 261 6.14 -10.99 -32.85
N ASP A 262 4.83 -11.22 -32.62
CA ASP A 262 4.03 -12.28 -33.25
C ASP A 262 4.70 -13.67 -33.16
N GLY A 263 5.41 -13.94 -32.04
CA GLY A 263 6.11 -15.19 -31.80
C GLY A 263 7.40 -15.40 -32.62
N LYS A 264 7.96 -14.35 -33.25
CA LYS A 264 9.19 -14.43 -34.06
C LYS A 264 10.38 -15.03 -33.29
N TYR A 265 10.47 -14.80 -31.98
CA TYR A 265 11.60 -15.20 -31.13
C TYR A 265 11.18 -16.24 -30.10
N GLY A 266 11.23 -17.52 -30.46
CA GLY A 266 10.78 -18.63 -29.60
C GLY A 266 11.41 -18.66 -28.20
N VAL A 267 12.67 -18.21 -28.08
CA VAL A 267 13.41 -18.10 -26.82
C VAL A 267 12.66 -17.31 -25.74
N LEU A 268 11.81 -16.35 -26.11
CA LEU A 268 11.00 -15.57 -25.15
C LEU A 268 9.96 -16.44 -24.44
N LEU A 269 9.24 -17.30 -25.17
CA LEU A 269 8.26 -18.21 -24.59
C LEU A 269 8.93 -19.41 -23.90
N GLU A 270 10.07 -19.87 -24.41
CA GLU A 270 10.91 -20.87 -23.75
C GLU A 270 11.39 -20.35 -22.37
N LYS A 271 11.91 -19.13 -22.30
CA LYS A 271 12.34 -18.48 -21.05
C LYS A 271 11.19 -18.13 -20.10
N ALA A 272 10.05 -17.69 -20.62
CA ALA A 272 8.83 -17.50 -19.83
C ALA A 272 8.37 -18.82 -19.18
N THR A 273 8.46 -19.92 -19.92
CA THR A 273 8.11 -21.27 -19.42
C THR A 273 9.13 -21.78 -18.41
N GLU A 274 10.44 -21.56 -18.64
CA GLU A 274 11.53 -21.89 -17.70
C GLU A 274 11.32 -21.21 -16.34
N LEU A 275 11.10 -19.89 -16.35
CA LEU A 275 10.81 -19.11 -15.15
C LEU A 275 9.52 -19.59 -14.46
N ALA A 276 8.43 -19.80 -15.22
CA ALA A 276 7.17 -20.22 -14.64
C ALA A 276 7.18 -21.61 -13.99
N GLU A 277 8.06 -22.52 -14.42
CA GLU A 277 8.29 -23.80 -13.73
C GLU A 277 8.96 -23.63 -12.36
N VAL A 278 9.79 -22.58 -12.19
CA VAL A 278 10.32 -22.18 -10.88
C VAL A 278 9.20 -21.54 -10.04
N LEU A 279 8.47 -20.57 -10.60
CA LEU A 279 7.45 -19.81 -9.87
C LEU A 279 6.23 -20.66 -9.44
N ILE A 280 5.76 -21.60 -10.28
CA ILE A 280 4.62 -22.48 -9.94
C ILE A 280 4.94 -23.38 -8.72
N SER A 281 6.22 -23.59 -8.40
CA SER A 281 6.65 -24.33 -7.20
C SER A 281 6.27 -23.63 -5.89
N ALA A 282 6.02 -22.32 -5.91
CA ALA A 282 5.52 -21.56 -4.76
C ALA A 282 4.09 -21.98 -4.36
N PHE A 283 3.35 -22.68 -5.24
CA PHE A 283 1.97 -23.12 -5.06
C PHE A 283 1.86 -24.60 -4.63
N ASP A 284 2.95 -25.30 -4.31
CA ASP A 284 2.89 -26.65 -3.70
C ASP A 284 2.59 -26.58 -2.19
N THR A 285 1.41 -26.06 -1.85
CA THR A 285 0.90 -25.89 -0.48
C THR A 285 -0.44 -26.63 -0.32
N LYS A 286 -0.81 -26.96 0.92
CA LYS A 286 -2.04 -27.73 1.23
C LYS A 286 -3.32 -27.14 0.65
N ASN A 287 -3.44 -25.82 0.66
CA ASN A 287 -4.60 -25.07 0.15
C ASN A 287 -4.35 -24.43 -1.24
N ARG A 288 -3.19 -24.68 -1.86
CA ARG A 288 -2.75 -24.10 -3.14
C ARG A 288 -2.69 -22.56 -3.19
N MET A 289 -2.62 -21.89 -2.04
CA MET A 289 -2.21 -20.48 -1.97
C MET A 289 -0.67 -20.37 -2.05
N PRO A 290 -0.11 -19.37 -2.74
CA PRO A 290 1.33 -19.28 -2.96
C PRO A 290 2.11 -18.79 -1.74
N ILE A 291 3.36 -19.22 -1.64
CA ILE A 291 4.38 -18.59 -0.78
C ILE A 291 4.94 -17.38 -1.53
N THR A 292 4.62 -16.15 -1.12
CA THR A 292 4.95 -14.93 -1.88
C THR A 292 6.45 -14.58 -1.90
N TYR A 293 7.24 -15.10 -0.94
CA TYR A 293 8.70 -15.05 -0.93
C TYR A 293 9.25 -16.50 -0.99
N TYR A 294 9.47 -17.00 -2.21
CA TYR A 294 9.72 -18.43 -2.45
C TYR A 294 11.19 -18.82 -2.32
N TYR A 295 11.50 -19.64 -1.31
CA TYR A 295 12.85 -20.16 -1.02
C TYR A 295 13.30 -21.26 -2.00
N TRP A 296 13.66 -20.86 -3.21
CA TRP A 296 13.94 -21.71 -4.39
C TRP A 296 15.03 -22.78 -4.24
N ARG A 297 15.97 -22.65 -3.30
CA ARG A 297 17.13 -23.55 -3.20
C ARG A 297 16.68 -24.98 -2.84
N PRO A 298 17.28 -26.05 -3.42
CA PRO A 298 16.90 -27.42 -3.08
C PRO A 298 17.05 -27.76 -1.59
N SER A 299 17.96 -27.06 -0.91
CA SER A 299 18.32 -27.15 0.50
C SER A 299 17.38 -26.40 1.47
N SER A 300 16.44 -25.60 0.95
CA SER A 300 15.49 -24.80 1.76
C SER A 300 14.50 -25.66 2.54
N PHE A 301 13.96 -25.10 3.62
CA PHE A 301 12.77 -25.63 4.29
C PHE A 301 11.51 -25.30 3.48
N GLU A 302 10.62 -26.27 3.30
CA GLU A 302 9.40 -26.13 2.49
C GLU A 302 8.17 -25.93 3.37
N LEU A 303 7.57 -24.74 3.32
CA LEU A 303 6.34 -24.44 4.06
C LEU A 303 5.17 -25.27 3.52
N ASP A 304 4.32 -25.80 4.41
CA ASP A 304 3.13 -26.58 4.05
C ASP A 304 1.93 -25.73 3.61
N ARG A 305 1.97 -24.42 3.91
CA ARG A 305 0.89 -23.44 3.70
C ARG A 305 1.52 -22.09 3.31
N ALA A 306 0.74 -21.23 2.69
CA ALA A 306 1.07 -19.81 2.55
C ALA A 306 1.08 -19.09 3.92
N GLY A 307 1.51 -17.83 3.93
CA GLY A 307 1.58 -17.01 5.14
C GLY A 307 0.20 -16.67 5.71
N ASN A 308 0.14 -16.47 7.03
CA ASN A 308 -1.05 -15.95 7.73
C ASN A 308 -1.13 -14.41 7.71
N ARG A 309 -0.13 -13.75 7.11
CA ARG A 309 -0.10 -12.31 6.84
C ARG A 309 0.53 -12.10 5.47
N VAL A 310 -0.32 -12.04 4.45
CA VAL A 310 0.04 -11.90 3.03
C VAL A 310 -0.58 -10.61 2.50
N VAL A 311 0.17 -9.87 1.69
CA VAL A 311 -0.29 -8.65 1.02
C VAL A 311 -1.29 -9.02 -0.09
N LEU A 312 -2.42 -8.32 -0.18
CA LEU A 312 -3.48 -8.61 -1.16
C LEU A 312 -2.95 -8.56 -2.60
N ALA A 313 -2.20 -7.50 -2.94
CA ALA A 313 -1.55 -7.35 -4.25
C ALA A 313 -0.64 -8.53 -4.61
N GLU A 314 0.12 -9.09 -3.66
CA GLU A 314 1.09 -10.15 -3.94
C GLU A 314 0.46 -11.45 -4.47
N ILE A 315 -0.85 -11.66 -4.27
CA ILE A 315 -1.58 -12.84 -4.74
C ILE A 315 -2.67 -12.51 -5.76
N GLY A 316 -3.34 -11.36 -5.65
CA GLY A 316 -4.39 -10.96 -6.59
C GLY A 316 -3.84 -10.52 -7.95
N SER A 317 -2.56 -10.13 -8.00
CA SER A 317 -1.92 -9.52 -9.18
C SER A 317 -0.97 -10.49 -9.92
N LEU A 318 -1.32 -11.79 -9.94
CA LEU A 318 -0.59 -12.85 -10.66
C LEU A 318 -1.38 -13.42 -11.86
N SER A 319 -2.66 -13.06 -11.99
CA SER A 319 -3.60 -13.77 -12.86
C SER A 319 -3.33 -13.55 -14.35
N VAL A 320 -3.11 -12.30 -14.76
CA VAL A 320 -3.04 -11.90 -16.17
C VAL A 320 -1.85 -12.56 -16.88
N GLU A 321 -0.71 -12.72 -16.20
CA GLU A 321 0.51 -13.36 -16.71
C GLU A 321 0.36 -14.88 -16.79
N PHE A 322 -0.07 -15.53 -15.70
CA PHE A 322 -0.23 -16.99 -15.66
C PHE A 322 -1.37 -17.46 -16.58
N THR A 323 -2.44 -16.67 -16.73
CA THR A 323 -3.46 -16.88 -17.76
C THR A 323 -2.87 -16.77 -19.15
N ARG A 324 -2.08 -15.71 -19.45
CA ARG A 324 -1.51 -15.54 -20.79
C ARG A 324 -0.52 -16.67 -21.14
N LEU A 325 0.30 -17.09 -20.20
CA LEU A 325 1.18 -18.25 -20.36
C LEU A 325 0.38 -19.54 -20.59
N SER A 326 -0.73 -19.76 -19.87
CA SER A 326 -1.62 -20.90 -20.09
C SER A 326 -2.24 -20.87 -21.50
N GLN A 327 -2.66 -19.70 -21.99
CA GLN A 327 -3.20 -19.52 -23.34
C GLN A 327 -2.16 -19.80 -24.45
N LEU A 328 -0.89 -19.46 -24.22
CA LEU A 328 0.19 -19.66 -25.21
C LEU A 328 0.80 -21.07 -25.18
N THR A 329 0.93 -21.67 -24.00
CA THR A 329 1.52 -23.02 -23.84
C THR A 329 0.49 -24.15 -23.97
N GLY A 330 -0.78 -23.87 -23.70
CA GLY A 330 -1.84 -24.88 -23.58
C GLY A 330 -1.80 -25.68 -22.28
N ASP A 331 -0.90 -25.36 -21.33
CA ASP A 331 -0.83 -26.03 -20.02
C ASP A 331 -1.80 -25.38 -19.03
N PRO A 332 -2.84 -26.08 -18.55
CA PRO A 332 -3.86 -25.51 -17.67
C PRO A 332 -3.35 -25.25 -16.25
N LYS A 333 -2.21 -25.80 -15.81
CA LYS A 333 -1.76 -25.68 -14.41
C LYS A 333 -1.51 -24.22 -13.98
N TYR A 334 -1.07 -23.38 -14.92
CA TYR A 334 -0.82 -21.96 -14.67
C TYR A 334 -2.12 -21.20 -14.39
N TYR A 335 -3.17 -21.49 -15.18
CA TYR A 335 -4.51 -20.93 -14.95
C TYR A 335 -5.16 -21.50 -13.68
N ASP A 336 -4.99 -22.80 -13.40
CA ASP A 336 -5.50 -23.45 -12.19
C ASP A 336 -5.03 -22.75 -10.90
N ALA A 337 -3.74 -22.43 -10.83
CA ALA A 337 -3.13 -21.75 -9.69
C ALA A 337 -3.79 -20.39 -9.38
N ILE A 338 -3.99 -19.55 -10.39
CA ILE A 338 -4.57 -18.20 -10.21
C ILE A 338 -6.10 -18.23 -10.11
N ALA A 339 -6.75 -19.24 -10.69
CA ALA A 339 -8.20 -19.43 -10.56
C ALA A 339 -8.58 -19.78 -9.12
N ARG A 340 -7.75 -20.58 -8.43
CA ARG A 340 -7.95 -20.92 -7.01
C ARG A 340 -7.84 -19.71 -6.09
N ILE A 341 -6.91 -18.78 -6.35
CA ILE A 341 -6.83 -17.49 -5.62
C ILE A 341 -8.10 -16.68 -5.88
N THR A 342 -8.50 -16.58 -7.14
CA THR A 342 -9.68 -15.80 -7.57
C THR A 342 -10.99 -16.34 -6.97
N ASP A 343 -11.17 -17.66 -6.92
CA ASP A 343 -12.31 -18.32 -6.26
C ASP A 343 -12.36 -17.98 -4.76
N ASN A 344 -11.20 -18.02 -4.09
CA ASN A 344 -11.06 -17.69 -2.68
C ASN A 344 -11.34 -16.20 -2.39
N LEU A 345 -10.89 -15.30 -3.26
CA LEU A 345 -11.20 -13.86 -3.20
C LEU A 345 -12.71 -13.61 -3.37
N GLU A 346 -13.36 -14.22 -4.37
CA GLU A 346 -14.81 -14.07 -4.59
C GLU A 346 -15.64 -14.52 -3.39
N GLU A 347 -15.26 -15.65 -2.77
CA GLU A 347 -15.95 -16.18 -1.58
C GLU A 347 -15.72 -15.29 -0.35
N TYR A 348 -14.50 -14.80 -0.13
CA TYR A 348 -14.16 -13.97 1.01
C TYR A 348 -14.72 -12.53 0.91
N GLN A 349 -14.95 -12.01 -0.29
CA GLN A 349 -15.34 -10.60 -0.55
C GLN A 349 -16.56 -10.12 0.25
N ASN A 350 -17.51 -11.00 0.58
CA ASN A 350 -18.71 -10.66 1.36
C ASN A 350 -18.61 -10.99 2.85
N ARG A 351 -17.47 -11.55 3.29
CA ARG A 351 -17.15 -11.97 4.67
C ARG A 351 -16.06 -11.09 5.33
N THR A 352 -15.53 -10.10 4.61
CA THR A 352 -14.61 -9.06 5.11
C THR A 352 -15.35 -8.03 5.98
N ARG A 353 -14.63 -7.25 6.80
CA ARG A 353 -15.26 -6.22 7.65
C ARG A 353 -15.89 -5.11 6.81
N LEU A 354 -15.30 -4.79 5.65
CA LEU A 354 -15.87 -3.91 4.64
C LEU A 354 -16.39 -4.71 3.44
N ALA A 355 -17.48 -5.46 3.64
CA ALA A 355 -18.08 -6.35 2.66
C ALA A 355 -18.23 -5.68 1.27
N GLY A 356 -17.58 -6.28 0.27
CA GLY A 356 -17.42 -5.78 -1.10
C GLY A 356 -15.97 -5.40 -1.46
N MET A 357 -15.09 -5.21 -0.47
CA MET A 357 -13.64 -5.03 -0.64
C MET A 357 -12.86 -6.03 0.24
N TRP A 358 -11.55 -6.14 0.01
CA TRP A 358 -10.63 -6.89 0.86
C TRP A 358 -9.63 -5.95 1.55
N PRO A 359 -9.17 -6.29 2.77
CA PRO A 359 -8.11 -5.54 3.45
C PRO A 359 -6.79 -5.65 2.68
N THR A 360 -5.86 -4.72 2.92
CA THR A 360 -4.50 -4.75 2.35
C THR A 360 -3.72 -6.01 2.72
N GLN A 361 -4.05 -6.65 3.84
CA GLN A 361 -3.36 -7.83 4.35
C GLN A 361 -4.35 -8.89 4.87
N LEU A 362 -4.10 -10.15 4.52
CA LEU A 362 -5.01 -11.28 4.72
C LEU A 362 -4.27 -12.55 5.16
N ASP A 363 -5.00 -13.47 5.78
CA ASP A 363 -4.51 -14.81 6.06
C ASP A 363 -4.76 -15.71 4.84
N ALA A 364 -3.67 -16.15 4.19
CA ALA A 364 -3.69 -17.06 3.05
C ALA A 364 -3.32 -18.50 3.44
N SER A 365 -3.02 -18.78 4.71
CA SER A 365 -2.65 -20.11 5.19
C SER A 365 -3.82 -21.10 5.12
N GLY A 366 -5.05 -20.58 5.13
CA GLY A 366 -6.29 -21.36 5.16
C GLY A 366 -6.43 -22.19 6.44
N CYS A 367 -5.90 -21.68 7.56
CA CYS A 367 -5.72 -22.44 8.79
C CYS A 367 -6.11 -21.65 10.03
N ASN A 368 -7.37 -21.76 10.44
CA ASN A 368 -7.81 -21.21 11.72
C ASN A 368 -7.23 -22.08 12.86
N LEU A 369 -6.27 -21.53 13.62
CA LEU A 369 -5.58 -22.25 14.69
C LEU A 369 -6.42 -22.29 15.97
N ILE A 370 -7.18 -23.36 16.15
CA ILE A 370 -7.94 -23.61 17.37
C ILE A 370 -6.99 -24.17 18.43
N ILE A 371 -6.74 -23.38 19.48
CA ILE A 371 -6.10 -23.84 20.73
C ILE A 371 -7.24 -24.37 21.63
N PRO A 372 -7.31 -25.67 21.94
CA PRO A 372 -8.29 -26.18 22.90
C PRO A 372 -8.03 -25.59 24.29
N GLU A 373 -9.08 -25.13 24.98
CA GLU A 373 -8.95 -24.76 26.38
C GLU A 373 -8.55 -25.99 27.22
N PRO A 374 -7.70 -25.82 28.26
CA PRO A 374 -7.38 -26.92 29.16
C PRO A 374 -8.66 -27.39 29.86
N PRO A 375 -8.86 -28.70 30.06
CA PRO A 375 -10.06 -29.21 30.71
C PRO A 375 -10.19 -28.63 32.12
N GLU A 376 -11.39 -28.16 32.47
CA GLU A 376 -11.69 -27.75 33.85
C GLU A 376 -11.43 -28.92 34.82
N PRO A 377 -10.90 -28.66 36.03
CA PRO A 377 -10.62 -29.71 37.00
C PRO A 377 -11.92 -30.35 37.47
N ASP A 378 -12.06 -31.66 37.25
CA ASP A 378 -13.20 -32.46 37.72
C ASP A 378 -13.45 -32.24 39.22
N ASN A 379 -14.62 -31.66 39.55
CA ASN A 379 -15.09 -31.54 40.93
C ASN A 379 -15.54 -32.91 41.43
N ALA A 380 -14.57 -33.75 41.81
CA ALA A 380 -14.79 -35.08 42.36
C ALA A 380 -15.50 -35.01 43.72
N VAL A 381 -16.83 -35.10 43.70
CA VAL A 381 -17.67 -35.17 44.90
C VAL A 381 -17.40 -36.48 45.64
N SER A 382 -16.67 -36.41 46.74
CA SER A 382 -16.54 -37.50 47.70
C SER A 382 -17.84 -37.61 48.52
N SER A 383 -18.74 -38.52 48.11
CA SER A 383 -19.87 -38.94 48.93
C SER A 383 -19.37 -39.85 50.07
N ASP A 384 -19.60 -39.44 51.32
CA ASP A 384 -19.83 -40.34 52.48
C ASP A 384 -20.09 -39.51 53.76
N GLU A 385 -21.36 -39.25 54.09
CA GLU A 385 -21.90 -39.37 55.46
C GLU A 385 -23.45 -39.36 55.45
N GLU A 386 -24.07 -39.87 56.52
CA GLU A 386 -25.41 -40.48 56.48
C GLU A 386 -26.58 -39.65 57.06
N ASN A 387 -27.77 -39.91 56.49
CA ASN A 387 -29.10 -39.99 57.12
C ASN A 387 -29.58 -38.91 58.13
N ALA A 388 -30.54 -38.09 57.67
CA ALA A 388 -31.65 -37.59 58.50
C ALA A 388 -32.93 -37.40 57.64
N GLU A 389 -34.11 -37.73 58.17
CA GLU A 389 -35.36 -37.81 57.39
C GLU A 389 -36.31 -36.60 57.53
N ALA A 390 -37.16 -36.42 56.49
CA ALA A 390 -38.57 -36.00 56.55
C ALA A 390 -39.00 -34.54 56.92
N PHE A 391 -39.48 -33.81 55.89
CA PHE A 391 -40.82 -33.17 55.75
C PHE A 391 -41.35 -32.12 56.80
N PRO A 392 -42.35 -31.24 56.47
CA PRO A 392 -42.90 -30.80 55.17
C PRO A 392 -43.22 -29.27 55.01
N ASN A 393 -43.43 -28.84 53.75
CA ASN A 393 -44.43 -27.87 53.23
C ASN A 393 -44.75 -26.47 53.86
N THR A 394 -44.53 -25.43 53.02
CA THR A 394 -45.48 -24.33 52.61
C THR A 394 -45.73 -23.04 53.43
N ALA A 395 -46.12 -21.99 52.66
CA ALA A 395 -46.60 -20.62 52.99
C ALA A 395 -45.51 -19.62 53.49
N ALA A 396 -45.29 -18.42 52.92
CA ALA A 396 -46.17 -17.30 52.46
C ALA A 396 -46.71 -16.45 53.64
N GLN A 397 -46.89 -15.11 53.58
CA GLN A 397 -47.03 -14.17 52.45
C GLN A 397 -46.82 -12.68 52.90
N MET A 398 -46.91 -11.72 51.96
CA MET A 398 -47.26 -10.28 52.10
C MET A 398 -46.12 -9.22 52.06
N ASP A 399 -46.51 -7.94 51.91
CA ASP A 399 -45.91 -6.97 50.96
C ASP A 399 -46.16 -5.47 51.33
N ALA A 400 -45.51 -4.55 50.58
CA ALA A 400 -45.97 -3.21 50.14
C ALA A 400 -45.37 -1.89 50.72
N THR A 401 -45.52 -0.82 49.91
CA THR A 401 -45.35 0.66 50.14
C THR A 401 -43.97 1.27 49.78
N VAL A 402 -43.70 2.20 48.82
CA VAL A 402 -44.39 3.30 48.05
C VAL A 402 -44.24 4.70 48.70
N LEU A 403 -43.75 5.80 48.08
CA LEU A 403 -43.08 6.07 46.77
C LEU A 403 -42.01 7.23 46.99
N ILE A 404 -41.75 8.35 46.27
CA ILE A 404 -42.32 9.09 45.11
C ILE A 404 -41.29 10.08 44.51
N SER A 405 -41.40 10.39 43.19
CA SER A 405 -40.91 11.64 42.52
C SER A 405 -39.38 11.86 42.41
N VAL A 406 -38.80 12.81 41.65
CA VAL A 406 -39.30 13.95 40.83
C VAL A 406 -38.53 14.03 39.48
N THR A 407 -39.16 14.48 38.38
CA THR A 407 -38.50 14.97 37.14
C THR A 407 -39.30 16.11 36.48
N PRO A 408 -38.70 16.90 35.56
CA PRO A 408 -39.44 17.55 34.46
C PRO A 408 -38.83 17.23 33.08
N VAL A 409 -39.59 16.65 32.13
CA VAL A 409 -40.34 17.38 31.06
C VAL A 409 -39.38 18.12 30.09
N SER A 410 -38.86 17.51 29.02
CA SER A 410 -39.49 16.95 27.80
C SER A 410 -39.89 17.97 26.72
N GLN A 411 -39.52 17.66 25.47
CA GLN A 411 -40.27 18.07 24.27
C GLN A 411 -40.24 16.95 23.22
N LYS A 412 -41.13 17.05 22.24
CA LYS A 412 -41.71 15.89 21.53
C LYS A 412 -41.76 16.14 20.03
N LEU A 413 -41.23 15.21 19.25
CA LEU A 413 -41.54 15.08 17.81
C LEU A 413 -42.12 13.69 17.52
N ILE A 414 -42.77 13.58 16.37
CA ILE A 414 -43.80 12.58 16.05
C ILE A 414 -43.25 11.66 14.94
N PRO A 415 -43.45 10.33 15.01
CA PRO A 415 -43.04 9.42 13.95
C PRO A 415 -43.83 9.65 12.66
N LEU A 416 -43.19 9.36 11.52
CA LEU A 416 -43.83 9.21 10.22
C LEU A 416 -43.64 7.75 9.75
N ASP A 417 -44.66 7.21 9.07
CA ASP A 417 -44.78 5.77 8.83
C ASP A 417 -43.68 5.18 7.95
N VAL A 418 -43.19 4.01 8.35
CA VAL A 418 -42.43 3.09 7.49
C VAL A 418 -43.38 1.97 7.06
N PRO A 419 -43.77 1.86 5.77
CA PRO A 419 -44.67 0.80 5.31
C PRO A 419 -43.96 -0.55 5.28
N SER A 420 -44.57 -1.57 5.88
CA SER A 420 -44.01 -2.93 5.94
C SER A 420 -43.86 -3.57 4.54
N PRO A 421 -42.75 -4.26 4.25
CA PRO A 421 -42.65 -5.10 3.07
C PRO A 421 -43.63 -6.28 3.14
N ILE A 422 -44.36 -6.52 2.06
CA ILE A 422 -45.42 -7.54 1.99
C ILE A 422 -44.80 -8.92 1.77
N VAL A 423 -45.18 -9.88 2.62
CA VAL A 423 -44.87 -11.29 2.42
C VAL A 423 -45.70 -11.85 1.26
N PHE A 424 -45.02 -12.40 0.25
CA PHE A 424 -45.64 -13.28 -0.74
C PHE A 424 -45.18 -14.72 -0.54
N MET A 425 -46.10 -15.56 -0.04
CA MET A 425 -45.92 -17.01 -0.03
C MET A 425 -46.06 -17.57 -1.45
N VAL A 426 -45.24 -18.57 -1.78
CA VAL A 426 -45.60 -19.61 -2.76
C VAL A 426 -45.43 -20.95 -2.06
N GLN A 427 -46.48 -21.78 -2.09
CA GLN A 427 -46.53 -23.05 -1.37
C GLN A 427 -46.01 -24.20 -2.23
N THR A 428 -45.66 -25.31 -1.56
CA THR A 428 -45.35 -26.59 -2.20
C THR A 428 -46.56 -27.18 -2.93
N PRO A 429 -46.35 -27.85 -4.08
CA PRO A 429 -47.30 -28.81 -4.64
C PRO A 429 -46.98 -30.23 -4.14
N THR A 430 -47.88 -30.83 -3.36
CA THR A 430 -47.89 -32.27 -3.10
C THR A 430 -48.28 -33.04 -4.37
N GLN A 431 -47.92 -34.32 -4.48
CA GLN A 431 -48.47 -35.19 -5.52
C GLN A 431 -49.97 -35.42 -5.32
N GLU A 432 -50.73 -35.50 -6.43
CA GLU A 432 -51.84 -36.45 -6.53
C GLU A 432 -52.09 -36.83 -8.00
N SER A 433 -52.57 -38.05 -8.26
CA SER A 433 -52.79 -38.58 -9.61
C SER A 433 -53.95 -39.58 -9.64
N THR A 434 -54.90 -39.36 -10.55
CA THR A 434 -56.03 -40.23 -10.91
C THR A 434 -56.32 -40.04 -12.41
N THR A 435 -56.84 -40.97 -13.21
CA THR A 435 -57.56 -42.24 -12.91
C THR A 435 -57.46 -43.24 -14.09
N ALA A 436 -57.51 -44.55 -13.80
CA ALA A 436 -57.90 -45.69 -14.69
C ALA A 436 -57.00 -46.00 -15.93
N THR A 437 -56.95 -47.22 -16.50
CA THR A 437 -57.77 -48.45 -16.30
C THR A 437 -56.94 -49.75 -16.53
N GLU A 438 -57.31 -50.84 -15.84
CA GLU A 438 -57.16 -52.32 -16.10
C GLU A 438 -56.24 -52.85 -17.24
N ALA A 439 -55.46 -53.95 -17.13
CA ALA A 439 -55.20 -54.98 -16.08
C ALA A 439 -53.85 -55.73 -16.43
N GLN A 440 -53.39 -56.91 -15.96
CA GLN A 440 -53.97 -58.03 -15.16
C GLN A 440 -52.89 -58.83 -14.35
N ASP A 441 -52.71 -60.15 -14.55
CA ASP A 441 -52.07 -61.15 -13.64
C ASP A 441 -51.55 -62.38 -14.48
N PRO A 442 -50.86 -63.46 -13.98
CA PRO A 442 -50.46 -63.82 -12.59
C PRO A 442 -49.09 -64.55 -12.31
N LYS A 443 -48.74 -64.70 -11.00
CA LYS A 443 -47.92 -65.76 -10.28
C LYS A 443 -46.45 -65.54 -9.78
N SER A 444 -46.30 -65.06 -8.53
CA SER A 444 -45.78 -65.72 -7.27
C SER A 444 -44.90 -67.02 -7.29
N PRO A 445 -44.22 -67.46 -6.17
CA PRO A 445 -43.66 -66.79 -4.95
C PRO A 445 -42.35 -67.42 -4.29
N ARG A 446 -41.95 -66.93 -3.08
CA ARG A 446 -41.09 -67.54 -1.97
C ARG A 446 -39.59 -67.17 -1.90
N LYS A 447 -38.88 -67.10 -0.74
CA LYS A 447 -39.21 -66.94 0.72
C LYS A 447 -37.94 -66.45 1.52
N ARG A 448 -38.11 -65.93 2.75
CA ARG A 448 -37.04 -65.70 3.78
C ARG A 448 -36.79 -67.00 4.62
N GLN A 449 -35.74 -67.21 5.44
CA GLN A 449 -35.50 -66.58 6.78
C GLN A 449 -34.32 -67.21 7.60
N PHE A 450 -33.44 -66.37 8.21
CA PHE A 450 -32.62 -66.48 9.47
C PHE A 450 -31.46 -67.51 9.72
N VAL A 451 -30.23 -66.96 9.83
CA VAL A 451 -29.26 -66.88 10.99
C VAL A 451 -29.15 -67.98 12.08
N ALA A 452 -27.92 -68.49 12.36
CA ALA A 452 -27.24 -68.60 13.69
C ALA A 452 -25.78 -69.18 13.61
N GLU A 453 -24.88 -68.74 14.52
CA GLU A 453 -23.64 -69.35 15.13
C GLU A 453 -22.60 -70.15 14.26
N VAL A 454 -21.27 -69.86 14.28
CA VAL A 454 -20.18 -70.12 15.29
C VAL A 454 -19.86 -71.64 15.37
N GLU A 455 -18.61 -72.15 15.22
CA GLU A 455 -17.35 -71.87 15.96
C GLU A 455 -16.04 -72.23 15.18
N GLU A 456 -14.88 -72.06 15.83
CA GLU A 456 -13.49 -72.34 15.38
C GLU A 456 -13.07 -73.84 15.61
N GLN A 457 -11.82 -74.36 15.62
CA GLN A 457 -10.43 -73.83 15.59
C GLN A 457 -9.41 -74.93 15.12
N ASP A 458 -8.16 -74.92 15.65
CA ASP A 458 -7.03 -75.90 15.55
C ASP A 458 -5.93 -75.67 14.46
N PHE A 459 -4.62 -75.82 14.73
CA PHE A 459 -3.88 -76.22 15.96
C PHE A 459 -2.41 -75.71 15.96
N ALA A 460 -1.82 -75.39 17.14
CA ALA A 460 -0.45 -75.78 17.57
C ALA A 460 0.15 -74.91 18.74
N ASP A 461 0.00 -75.36 19.98
CA ASP A 461 0.74 -74.90 21.17
C ASP A 461 1.91 -75.83 21.53
N PHE A 462 2.96 -75.34 22.23
CA PHE A 462 3.46 -75.96 23.49
C PHE A 462 4.51 -75.11 24.28
N VAL A 463 4.50 -75.25 25.62
CA VAL A 463 5.51 -74.83 26.64
C VAL A 463 5.60 -73.34 27.10
N ALA A 464 4.57 -72.92 27.84
CA ALA A 464 4.60 -72.52 29.27
C ALA A 464 5.56 -71.43 29.85
N ASN A 465 4.93 -70.41 30.47
CA ASN A 465 5.15 -69.79 31.81
C ASN A 465 6.60 -69.55 32.33
N THR A 466 6.98 -68.36 32.83
CA THR A 466 6.46 -67.78 34.10
C THR A 466 6.99 -66.34 34.34
N SER A 467 6.10 -65.40 34.72
CA SER A 467 6.35 -64.06 35.32
C SER A 467 7.22 -63.05 34.51
N VAL A 468 7.17 -61.72 34.71
CA VAL A 468 6.56 -60.82 35.73
C VAL A 468 5.77 -59.69 35.02
N SER A 469 4.74 -59.13 35.67
CA SER A 469 4.00 -57.96 35.17
C SER A 469 4.64 -56.63 35.57
N LEU A 470 4.68 -55.66 34.64
CA LEU A 470 4.76 -54.23 34.93
C LEU A 470 4.10 -53.45 33.78
N SER A 471 2.82 -53.11 33.95
CA SER A 471 2.03 -52.35 32.97
C SER A 471 2.33 -50.85 33.06
N SER A 472 2.74 -50.24 31.95
CA SER A 472 2.71 -48.78 31.77
C SER A 472 1.41 -48.34 31.07
N SER A 473 0.98 -47.12 31.38
CA SER A 473 -0.34 -46.57 31.05
C SER A 473 -0.55 -46.23 29.58
N THR A 474 -1.82 -46.26 29.15
CA THR A 474 -2.29 -45.57 27.94
C THR A 474 -1.97 -44.07 28.00
N PRO A 475 -1.59 -43.42 26.89
CA PRO A 475 -1.41 -41.98 26.83
C PRO A 475 -2.78 -41.27 26.86
N SER A 476 -2.92 -40.23 27.66
CA SER A 476 -4.05 -39.29 27.58
C SER A 476 -3.88 -38.36 26.38
N SER A 477 -4.98 -38.02 25.71
CA SER A 477 -4.97 -37.12 24.55
C SER A 477 -5.03 -35.65 24.97
N SER A 478 -3.87 -35.04 25.20
CA SER A 478 -3.75 -33.58 25.06
C SER A 478 -3.78 -33.24 23.57
N SER A 479 -4.94 -32.91 23.02
CA SER A 479 -5.02 -32.35 21.67
C SER A 479 -4.29 -31.01 21.67
N GLY A 480 -3.17 -30.95 20.95
CA GLY A 480 -2.47 -29.70 20.66
C GLY A 480 -3.32 -28.77 19.80
N PRO A 481 -2.84 -27.55 19.52
CA PRO A 481 -3.53 -26.65 18.59
C PRO A 481 -3.72 -27.34 17.24
N TYR A 482 -4.96 -27.35 16.76
CA TYR A 482 -5.31 -27.98 15.50
C TYR A 482 -5.79 -26.95 14.48
N CYS A 483 -5.61 -27.30 13.22
CA CYS A 483 -5.96 -26.46 12.08
C CYS A 483 -7.39 -26.79 11.64
N GLU A 484 -8.30 -25.84 11.76
CA GLU A 484 -9.56 -25.88 11.02
C GLU A 484 -9.29 -25.29 9.62
N GLU A 485 -9.54 -26.09 8.57
CA GLU A 485 -9.31 -25.67 7.18
C GLU A 485 -10.33 -24.60 6.79
N THR A 486 -9.85 -23.42 6.40
CA THR A 486 -10.67 -22.30 5.94
C THR A 486 -10.19 -21.77 4.59
N GLY A 487 -11.03 -20.98 3.92
CA GLY A 487 -10.55 -20.07 2.87
C GLY A 487 -9.77 -18.89 3.47
N LEU A 488 -9.66 -17.79 2.71
CA LEU A 488 -9.03 -16.56 3.20
C LEU A 488 -9.78 -15.98 4.42
N ALA A 489 -9.00 -15.35 5.30
CA ALA A 489 -9.46 -14.74 6.54
C ALA A 489 -8.72 -13.44 6.86
N SER A 490 -9.12 -12.80 7.97
CA SER A 490 -8.49 -11.58 8.49
C SER A 490 -7.14 -11.90 9.13
N SER A 491 -6.08 -11.15 8.78
CA SER A 491 -4.76 -11.30 9.41
C SER A 491 -4.55 -10.44 10.68
N GLU A 492 -5.46 -9.51 10.98
CA GLU A 492 -5.15 -8.39 11.88
C GLU A 492 -6.00 -8.32 13.16
N ILE A 493 -5.34 -8.51 14.31
CA ILE A 493 -5.89 -8.34 15.66
C ILE A 493 -5.96 -6.84 16.01
N GLY A 494 -6.67 -6.05 15.21
CA GLY A 494 -6.70 -4.59 15.29
C GLY A 494 -7.80 -3.98 14.43
N SER A 495 -7.50 -2.87 13.77
CA SER A 495 -8.28 -2.33 12.65
C SER A 495 -7.64 -2.79 11.34
N GLU A 496 -8.45 -3.15 10.34
CA GLU A 496 -7.99 -3.50 8.99
C GLU A 496 -7.90 -2.24 8.12
N GLU A 497 -6.83 -2.10 7.32
CA GLU A 497 -6.74 -1.06 6.29
C GLU A 497 -7.37 -1.52 4.96
N TYR A 498 -8.18 -0.65 4.35
CA TYR A 498 -8.74 -0.81 3.00
C TYR A 498 -8.38 0.42 2.16
N THR A 499 -7.78 0.23 0.98
CA THR A 499 -7.34 1.34 0.12
C THR A 499 -7.40 0.98 -1.37
N LEU A 500 -7.02 1.92 -2.24
CA LEU A 500 -6.62 1.70 -3.63
C LEU A 500 -5.16 2.15 -3.85
N GLY A 501 -4.34 2.19 -2.81
CA GLY A 501 -2.90 2.36 -2.93
C GLY A 501 -2.15 1.04 -2.71
N GLY A 502 -0.85 1.19 -2.42
CA GLY A 502 0.09 0.12 -2.13
C GLY A 502 -0.50 -1.03 -1.31
N MET A 503 -0.05 -2.25 -1.61
CA MET A 503 -0.55 -3.52 -1.03
C MET A 503 -1.93 -3.98 -1.52
N SER A 504 -2.64 -3.23 -2.38
CA SER A 504 -4.02 -3.60 -2.75
C SER A 504 -4.49 -3.12 -4.14
N ASP A 505 -4.07 -1.94 -4.56
CA ASP A 505 -4.10 -1.38 -5.92
C ASP A 505 -4.36 -2.39 -7.08
N SER A 506 -3.31 -3.12 -7.47
CA SER A 506 -3.23 -3.94 -8.68
C SER A 506 -4.17 -5.15 -8.64
N THR A 507 -4.62 -5.59 -7.46
CA THR A 507 -5.65 -6.64 -7.37
C THR A 507 -7.00 -6.14 -7.87
N TYR A 508 -7.38 -4.89 -7.60
CA TYR A 508 -8.62 -4.31 -8.12
C TYR A 508 -8.51 -4.02 -9.63
N GLU A 509 -7.32 -3.67 -10.08
CA GLU A 509 -6.94 -3.43 -11.48
C GLU A 509 -7.00 -4.70 -12.35
N TYR A 510 -6.59 -5.84 -11.78
CA TYR A 510 -6.56 -7.13 -12.48
C TYR A 510 -7.96 -7.69 -12.74
N LEU A 511 -8.98 -7.26 -11.99
CA LEU A 511 -10.37 -7.68 -12.24
C LEU A 511 -10.86 -7.31 -13.66
N PRO A 512 -10.85 -6.03 -14.11
CA PRO A 512 -11.20 -5.71 -15.50
C PRO A 512 -10.17 -6.21 -16.52
N LYS A 513 -8.87 -6.25 -16.20
CA LYS A 513 -7.81 -6.70 -17.11
C LYS A 513 -7.92 -8.22 -17.42
N GLU A 514 -8.11 -9.06 -16.41
CA GLU A 514 -8.28 -10.51 -16.59
C GLU A 514 -9.65 -10.85 -17.20
N TRP A 515 -10.71 -10.07 -16.90
CA TRP A 515 -11.99 -10.20 -17.62
C TRP A 515 -11.82 -9.97 -19.13
N LEU A 516 -10.98 -9.01 -19.54
CA LEU A 516 -10.63 -8.80 -20.95
C LEU A 516 -9.79 -9.94 -21.53
N LEU A 517 -8.76 -10.40 -20.81
CA LEU A 517 -7.85 -11.44 -21.29
C LEU A 517 -8.55 -12.80 -21.48
N LEU A 518 -9.57 -13.11 -20.68
CA LEU A 518 -10.41 -14.31 -20.82
C LEU A 518 -11.56 -14.14 -21.84
N GLY A 519 -11.61 -13.03 -22.58
CA GLY A 519 -12.65 -12.77 -23.57
C GLY A 519 -14.04 -12.56 -22.96
N GLY A 520 -14.11 -12.06 -21.73
CA GLY A 520 -15.35 -11.81 -20.98
C GLY A 520 -16.09 -13.05 -20.49
N GLN A 521 -15.54 -14.26 -20.69
CA GLN A 521 -16.22 -15.53 -20.44
C GLN A 521 -16.42 -15.85 -18.94
N VAL A 522 -15.59 -15.30 -18.05
CA VAL A 522 -15.58 -15.62 -16.62
C VAL A 522 -16.14 -14.45 -15.81
N ALA A 523 -17.40 -14.58 -15.39
CA ALA A 523 -18.17 -13.46 -14.83
C ALA A 523 -17.70 -12.95 -13.46
N LYS A 524 -16.98 -13.76 -12.66
CA LYS A 524 -16.58 -13.38 -11.28
C LYS A 524 -15.72 -12.13 -11.22
N TYR A 525 -14.83 -11.94 -12.18
CA TYR A 525 -13.99 -10.75 -12.27
C TYR A 525 -14.81 -9.46 -12.40
N ARG A 526 -15.86 -9.48 -13.24
CA ARG A 526 -16.82 -8.37 -13.35
C ARG A 526 -17.60 -8.18 -12.04
N THR A 527 -18.20 -9.23 -11.48
CA THR A 527 -19.07 -9.09 -10.29
C THR A 527 -18.29 -8.63 -9.06
N MET A 528 -17.05 -9.10 -8.90
CA MET A 528 -16.13 -8.60 -7.88
C MET A 528 -15.80 -7.13 -8.08
N TYR A 529 -15.40 -6.72 -9.29
CA TYR A 529 -15.08 -5.32 -9.59
C TYR A 529 -16.26 -4.38 -9.34
N GLU A 530 -17.46 -4.73 -9.82
CA GLU A 530 -18.66 -3.90 -9.66
C GLU A 530 -19.00 -3.67 -8.17
N ARG A 531 -18.88 -4.71 -7.34
CA ARG A 531 -19.05 -4.60 -5.88
C ARG A 531 -17.99 -3.72 -5.25
N SER A 532 -16.71 -3.97 -5.53
CA SER A 532 -15.60 -3.20 -4.94
C SER A 532 -15.69 -1.72 -5.32
N MET A 533 -15.94 -1.39 -6.59
CA MET A 533 -16.08 0.00 -7.01
C MET A 533 -17.27 0.71 -6.36
N ASP A 534 -18.39 0.02 -6.09
CA ASP A 534 -19.53 0.61 -5.37
C ASP A 534 -19.28 0.83 -3.86
N VAL A 535 -18.28 0.15 -3.28
CA VAL A 535 -17.76 0.39 -1.92
C VAL A 535 -16.68 1.47 -1.90
N VAL A 536 -15.69 1.41 -2.80
CA VAL A 536 -14.66 2.44 -3.03
C VAL A 536 -15.31 3.82 -3.19
N LYS A 537 -16.28 3.94 -4.09
CA LYS A 537 -17.05 5.18 -4.33
C LYS A 537 -17.86 5.64 -3.12
N ARG A 538 -18.12 4.78 -2.13
CA ARG A 538 -18.81 5.17 -0.90
C ARG A 538 -17.83 5.70 0.13
N TYR A 539 -16.73 4.97 0.41
CA TYR A 539 -15.88 5.23 1.57
C TYR A 539 -14.51 5.85 1.24
N LEU A 540 -13.82 5.41 0.18
CA LEU A 540 -12.45 5.84 -0.11
C LEU A 540 -12.38 7.14 -0.90
N ILE A 541 -13.27 7.33 -1.88
CA ILE A 541 -13.24 8.52 -2.74
C ILE A 541 -13.67 9.75 -1.95
N PHE A 542 -12.93 10.86 -2.02
CA PHE A 542 -13.31 12.14 -1.42
C PHE A 542 -12.94 13.31 -2.33
N ARG A 543 -13.48 14.50 -2.03
CA ARG A 543 -13.04 15.75 -2.65
C ARG A 543 -12.08 16.46 -1.68
N PRO A 544 -10.88 16.84 -2.10
CA PRO A 544 -9.96 17.63 -1.29
C PRO A 544 -10.40 19.10 -1.25
N MET A 545 -10.16 19.77 -0.13
CA MET A 545 -10.40 21.21 0.03
C MET A 545 -9.21 21.98 -0.53
N VAL A 546 -9.27 22.30 -1.82
CA VAL A 546 -8.20 23.00 -2.56
C VAL A 546 -8.53 24.48 -2.80
N PRO A 547 -7.54 25.39 -2.92
CA PRO A 547 -7.76 26.84 -2.85
C PRO A 547 -8.40 27.44 -4.10
N ASP A 548 -8.34 26.72 -5.23
CA ASP A 548 -8.96 27.02 -6.51
C ASP A 548 -10.36 26.40 -6.66
N GLU A 549 -10.84 25.69 -5.62
CA GLU A 549 -12.14 24.99 -5.54
C GLU A 549 -12.36 23.93 -6.64
N SER A 550 -11.29 23.48 -7.31
CA SER A 550 -11.30 22.54 -8.44
C SER A 550 -12.17 21.28 -8.24
N ASP A 551 -12.81 20.82 -9.32
CA ASP A 551 -13.75 19.67 -9.33
C ASP A 551 -13.03 18.32 -9.44
N ILE A 552 -11.99 18.13 -8.62
CA ILE A 552 -11.16 16.91 -8.54
C ILE A 552 -11.63 15.96 -7.43
N LEU A 553 -11.17 14.71 -7.50
CA LEU A 553 -11.40 13.69 -6.48
C LEU A 553 -10.08 12.96 -6.18
N PHE A 554 -9.90 12.56 -4.93
CA PHE A 554 -8.81 11.71 -4.45
C PHE A 554 -9.37 10.38 -3.90
N SER A 555 -8.52 9.36 -3.76
CA SER A 555 -8.84 8.12 -3.05
C SER A 555 -7.98 8.01 -1.79
N GLY A 556 -8.62 7.94 -0.62
CA GLY A 556 -7.95 7.76 0.66
C GLY A 556 -7.84 6.31 1.12
N LYS A 557 -7.34 6.13 2.35
CA LYS A 557 -7.33 4.86 3.09
C LYS A 557 -8.48 4.83 4.08
N LEU A 558 -9.10 3.67 4.32
CA LEU A 558 -10.12 3.49 5.35
C LEU A 558 -9.63 2.48 6.40
N LEU A 559 -9.47 2.93 7.64
CA LEU A 559 -9.21 2.06 8.78
C LEU A 559 -10.54 1.58 9.35
N VAL A 560 -10.77 0.27 9.28
CA VAL A 560 -12.01 -0.39 9.72
C VAL A 560 -11.72 -1.19 10.99
N PRO A 561 -12.13 -0.70 12.17
CA PRO A 561 -11.96 -1.45 13.42
C PRO A 561 -12.74 -2.78 13.38
N ASP A 562 -12.44 -3.64 14.33
CA ASP A 562 -13.38 -4.68 14.78
C ASP A 562 -14.78 -4.06 14.99
N PRO A 563 -15.87 -4.66 14.47
CA PRO A 563 -17.23 -4.12 14.59
C PRO A 563 -17.71 -3.84 16.03
N GLN A 564 -17.02 -4.36 17.06
CA GLN A 564 -17.32 -4.08 18.47
C GLN A 564 -16.54 -2.88 19.04
N LYS A 565 -15.57 -2.31 18.30
CA LYS A 565 -14.56 -1.36 18.82
C LYS A 565 -14.70 0.08 18.29
N GLY A 566 -15.45 0.33 17.22
CA GLY A 566 -15.71 1.69 16.73
C GLY A 566 -16.30 1.77 15.32
N ASP A 567 -16.41 3.00 14.81
CA ASP A 567 -16.76 3.29 13.40
C ASP A 567 -15.50 3.32 12.50
N ALA A 568 -15.69 3.14 11.20
CA ALA A 568 -14.59 3.21 10.22
C ALA A 568 -14.13 4.67 9.96
N MET A 569 -12.82 4.88 9.90
CA MET A 569 -12.19 6.20 9.76
C MET A 569 -11.49 6.34 8.39
N LEU A 570 -11.82 7.41 7.65
CA LEU A 570 -11.15 7.78 6.39
C LEU A 570 -9.90 8.61 6.70
N GLU A 571 -8.73 8.10 6.35
CA GLU A 571 -7.49 8.86 6.30
C GLU A 571 -7.34 9.47 4.90
N SER A 572 -7.28 10.80 4.84
CA SER A 572 -7.20 11.59 3.60
C SER A 572 -5.78 11.71 3.04
N GLU A 573 -5.00 10.64 3.19
CA GLU A 573 -3.75 10.43 2.45
C GLU A 573 -4.07 10.15 0.98
N TYR A 574 -3.42 10.87 0.08
CA TYR A 574 -3.42 10.59 -1.35
C TYR A 574 -1.99 10.24 -1.75
N ALA A 575 -1.79 8.98 -2.13
CA ALA A 575 -0.51 8.44 -2.54
C ALA A 575 -0.43 8.35 -4.07
N HIS A 576 0.78 8.47 -4.63
CA HIS A 576 1.04 8.38 -6.07
C HIS A 576 0.56 7.04 -6.65
N LEU A 577 0.82 5.94 -5.93
CA LEU A 577 0.26 4.60 -6.18
C LEU A 577 -1.27 4.52 -6.33
N THR A 578 -2.06 5.51 -5.87
CA THR A 578 -3.52 5.52 -6.11
C THR A 578 -3.91 6.06 -7.49
N CYS A 579 -2.96 6.59 -8.27
CA CYS A 579 -3.27 7.31 -9.50
C CYS A 579 -3.72 6.43 -10.67
N PHE A 580 -3.34 5.15 -10.74
CA PHE A 580 -3.82 4.20 -11.76
C PHE A 580 -5.37 4.09 -11.76
N ALA A 581 -5.99 4.39 -10.61
CA ALA A 581 -7.43 4.27 -10.41
C ALA A 581 -8.25 5.11 -11.41
N GLY A 582 -7.70 6.21 -11.93
CA GLY A 582 -8.34 6.97 -13.02
C GLY A 582 -8.53 6.10 -14.28
N GLY A 583 -7.45 5.47 -14.77
CA GLY A 583 -7.47 4.54 -15.90
C GLY A 583 -8.32 3.30 -15.63
N MET A 584 -8.19 2.69 -14.45
CA MET A 584 -9.02 1.56 -14.03
C MET A 584 -10.52 1.89 -14.05
N PHE A 585 -10.94 3.03 -13.48
CA PHE A 585 -12.33 3.48 -13.50
C PHE A 585 -12.80 3.81 -14.92
N ALA A 586 -11.95 4.44 -15.74
CA ALA A 586 -12.28 4.78 -17.13
C ALA A 586 -12.54 3.52 -17.98
N MET A 587 -11.70 2.50 -17.80
CA MET A 587 -11.84 1.20 -18.45
C MET A 587 -13.10 0.47 -17.95
N GLY A 588 -13.27 0.29 -16.64
CA GLY A 588 -14.43 -0.39 -16.07
C GLY A 588 -15.77 0.27 -16.42
N ALA A 589 -15.80 1.61 -16.53
CA ALA A 589 -16.96 2.37 -17.00
C ALA A 589 -17.39 1.99 -18.43
N LYS A 590 -16.43 1.70 -19.33
CA LYS A 590 -16.67 1.22 -20.70
C LYS A 590 -17.07 -0.26 -20.73
N LEU A 591 -16.34 -1.11 -20.01
CA LEU A 591 -16.53 -2.57 -20.05
C LEU A 591 -17.89 -3.01 -19.53
N PHE A 592 -18.36 -2.37 -18.45
CA PHE A 592 -19.48 -2.85 -17.66
C PHE A 592 -20.76 -2.00 -17.77
N ASP A 593 -20.78 -1.01 -18.68
CA ASP A 593 -21.85 -0.01 -18.87
C ASP A 593 -22.15 0.79 -17.60
N ARG A 594 -21.10 1.45 -17.07
CA ARG A 594 -21.14 2.22 -15.82
C ARG A 594 -20.76 3.68 -16.09
N PRO A 595 -21.54 4.45 -16.88
CA PRO A 595 -21.15 5.77 -17.38
C PRO A 595 -20.92 6.84 -16.30
N GLY A 596 -21.49 6.68 -15.10
CA GLY A 596 -21.20 7.57 -13.97
C GLY A 596 -19.78 7.40 -13.42
N ASP A 597 -19.17 6.23 -13.59
CA ASP A 597 -17.82 5.95 -13.09
C ASP A 597 -16.75 6.61 -13.99
N LEU A 598 -17.10 7.04 -15.21
CA LEU A 598 -16.24 7.82 -16.11
C LEU A 598 -16.12 9.31 -15.71
N ASP A 599 -17.10 9.89 -15.00
CA ASP A 599 -16.94 11.22 -14.37
C ASP A 599 -15.98 11.12 -13.17
N ILE A 600 -16.03 10.01 -12.44
CA ILE A 600 -15.14 9.76 -11.30
C ILE A 600 -13.71 9.50 -11.79
N ALA A 601 -13.54 8.66 -12.82
CA ALA A 601 -12.26 8.41 -13.50
C ALA A 601 -11.55 9.71 -13.86
N ARG A 602 -12.25 10.59 -14.60
CA ARG A 602 -11.77 11.91 -15.01
C ARG A 602 -11.26 12.73 -13.83
N LYS A 603 -12.01 12.74 -12.73
CA LYS A 603 -11.71 13.59 -11.55
C LYS A 603 -10.60 13.03 -10.68
N LEU A 604 -10.37 11.71 -10.72
CA LEU A 604 -9.17 11.07 -10.18
C LEU A 604 -7.95 11.44 -11.03
N THR A 605 -8.02 11.31 -12.35
CA THR A 605 -6.90 11.70 -13.24
C THR A 605 -6.61 13.21 -13.19
N ASP A 606 -7.63 14.07 -13.18
CA ASP A 606 -7.46 15.52 -12.96
C ASP A 606 -6.91 15.81 -11.55
N GLY A 607 -7.20 14.98 -10.55
CA GLY A 607 -6.59 15.02 -9.22
C GLY A 607 -5.10 14.68 -9.21
N CYS A 608 -4.68 13.66 -9.97
CA CYS A 608 -3.26 13.35 -10.20
C CYS A 608 -2.53 14.51 -10.90
N VAL A 609 -3.11 15.07 -11.96
CA VAL A 609 -2.53 16.22 -12.68
C VAL A 609 -2.41 17.45 -11.77
N TRP A 610 -3.44 17.77 -10.98
CA TRP A 610 -3.38 18.83 -9.96
C TRP A 610 -2.26 18.56 -8.92
N SER A 611 -2.05 17.29 -8.57
CA SER A 611 -1.02 16.88 -7.59
C SER A 611 0.41 16.97 -8.13
N TYR A 612 0.60 16.89 -9.45
CA TYR A 612 1.85 17.30 -10.13
C TYR A 612 1.97 18.83 -10.14
N ASP A 613 0.91 19.54 -10.54
CA ASP A 613 0.90 20.99 -10.76
C ASP A 613 1.03 21.85 -9.49
N MET A 614 0.83 21.27 -8.30
CA MET A 614 0.93 21.98 -7.02
C MET A 614 2.36 22.11 -6.44
N THR A 615 3.35 21.37 -6.95
CA THR A 615 4.70 21.31 -6.36
C THR A 615 5.71 22.18 -7.12
N GLN A 616 6.81 22.55 -6.45
CA GLN A 616 7.83 23.44 -7.02
C GLN A 616 8.59 22.81 -8.21
N THR A 617 8.69 21.48 -8.26
CA THR A 617 9.26 20.73 -9.39
C THR A 617 8.26 20.45 -10.52
N GLY A 618 6.96 20.57 -10.27
CA GLY A 618 5.91 20.10 -11.18
C GLY A 618 5.73 18.57 -11.16
N ILE A 619 6.07 17.91 -10.04
CA ILE A 619 6.05 16.45 -9.86
C ILE A 619 5.28 16.10 -8.57
N MET A 620 4.39 15.12 -8.63
CA MET A 620 3.66 14.62 -7.45
C MET A 620 4.57 13.83 -6.51
N PRO A 621 4.49 14.03 -5.18
CA PRO A 621 5.22 13.21 -4.20
C PRO A 621 4.61 11.80 -4.07
N GLU A 622 5.39 10.84 -3.57
CA GLU A 622 4.89 9.49 -3.23
C GLU A 622 3.62 9.53 -2.35
N ALA A 623 3.51 10.44 -1.36
CA ALA A 623 2.28 10.63 -0.59
C ALA A 623 2.11 12.01 0.07
N PHE A 624 0.86 12.49 0.17
CA PHE A 624 0.49 13.69 0.92
C PHE A 624 -0.89 13.60 1.61
N ILE A 625 -1.09 14.35 2.69
CA ILE A 625 -2.38 14.50 3.40
C ILE A 625 -3.07 15.77 2.90
N SER A 626 -4.36 15.69 2.61
CA SER A 626 -5.22 16.85 2.29
C SER A 626 -6.43 16.92 3.22
N VAL A 627 -7.12 18.06 3.31
CA VAL A 627 -8.36 18.19 4.11
C VAL A 627 -9.56 17.70 3.29
N PRO A 628 -10.34 16.72 3.76
CA PRO A 628 -11.53 16.26 3.04
C PRO A 628 -12.71 17.22 3.19
N CYS A 629 -13.40 17.45 2.08
CA CYS A 629 -14.65 18.20 2.03
C CYS A 629 -15.83 17.35 2.52
N GLU A 630 -16.76 17.96 3.26
CA GLU A 630 -18.00 17.31 3.73
C GLU A 630 -18.95 16.90 2.58
N SER A 631 -18.75 17.47 1.39
CA SER A 631 -19.49 17.11 0.17
C SER A 631 -18.56 17.02 -1.03
N ARG A 632 -18.69 15.94 -1.81
CA ARG A 632 -17.99 15.78 -3.10
C ARG A 632 -18.47 16.75 -4.18
N LYS A 633 -19.61 17.44 -3.98
CA LYS A 633 -20.25 18.32 -4.99
C LYS A 633 -20.11 19.81 -4.68
N ILE A 634 -19.87 20.16 -3.43
CA ILE A 634 -19.73 21.54 -2.97
C ILE A 634 -18.60 21.53 -1.96
N CYS A 635 -17.50 22.19 -2.30
CA CYS A 635 -16.44 22.48 -1.36
C CYS A 635 -15.97 23.90 -1.59
N GLN A 636 -15.90 24.67 -0.51
CA GLN A 636 -15.39 26.03 -0.52
C GLN A 636 -14.11 26.08 0.30
N TRP A 637 -13.18 26.94 -0.08
CA TRP A 637 -11.94 27.09 0.68
C TRP A 637 -12.20 27.65 2.10
N ASN A 638 -11.82 26.89 3.13
CA ASN A 638 -11.89 27.32 4.53
C ASN A 638 -10.49 27.33 5.14
N GLU A 639 -9.88 28.52 5.22
CA GLU A 639 -8.51 28.69 5.73
C GLU A 639 -8.39 28.31 7.22
N THR A 640 -9.43 28.52 8.04
CA THR A 640 -9.44 28.11 9.45
C THR A 640 -9.39 26.59 9.58
N LYS A 641 -10.26 25.86 8.86
CA LYS A 641 -10.27 24.38 8.86
C LYS A 641 -8.97 23.79 8.29
N TYR A 642 -8.31 24.50 7.38
CA TYR A 642 -6.99 24.13 6.88
C TYR A 642 -5.89 24.29 7.94
N TRP A 643 -5.89 25.39 8.70
CA TRP A 643 -4.93 25.63 9.77
C TRP A 643 -5.14 24.67 10.95
N GLU A 644 -6.39 24.42 11.34
CA GLU A 644 -6.78 23.38 12.32
C GLU A 644 -6.26 22.00 11.94
N ALA A 645 -6.24 21.66 10.64
CA ALA A 645 -5.69 20.38 10.16
C ALA A 645 -4.16 20.31 10.16
N ILE A 646 -3.45 21.43 9.96
CA ILE A 646 -1.98 21.50 10.12
C ILE A 646 -1.57 21.40 11.59
N ASP A 647 -2.41 21.90 12.50
CA ASP A 647 -2.13 21.95 13.94
C ASP A 647 -3.27 21.41 14.82
N PRO A 648 -3.63 20.12 14.68
CA PRO A 648 -4.67 19.49 15.51
C PRO A 648 -4.23 19.32 16.98
N GLY A 649 -2.94 19.50 17.27
CA GLY A 649 -2.35 19.36 18.60
C GLY A 649 -2.38 20.62 19.46
N TYR A 650 -2.87 21.76 18.95
CA TYR A 650 -2.76 23.06 19.62
C TYR A 650 -3.31 23.06 21.06
N GLU A 651 -4.56 22.63 21.26
CA GLU A 651 -5.20 22.62 22.57
C GLU A 651 -4.48 21.72 23.57
N ALA A 652 -4.00 20.55 23.11
CA ALA A 652 -3.25 19.60 23.92
C ALA A 652 -1.87 20.16 24.32
N ARG A 653 -1.14 20.81 23.40
CA ARG A 653 0.12 21.49 23.72
C ARG A 653 -0.10 22.62 24.72
N ASN A 654 -1.09 23.48 24.50
CA ASN A 654 -1.34 24.62 25.38
C ASN A 654 -1.80 24.17 26.78
N THR A 655 -2.70 23.19 26.87
CA THR A 655 -3.15 22.60 28.14
C THR A 655 -1.98 21.93 28.89
N SER A 656 -1.11 21.22 28.18
CA SER A 656 0.10 20.63 28.75
C SER A 656 1.07 21.69 29.27
N TYR A 657 1.29 22.77 28.51
CA TYR A 657 2.11 23.90 28.95
C TYR A 657 1.58 24.56 30.21
N HIS A 658 0.28 24.89 30.27
CA HIS A 658 -0.33 25.47 31.47
C HIS A 658 -0.18 24.53 32.69
N LYS A 659 -0.44 23.23 32.53
CA LYS A 659 -0.27 22.24 33.60
C LYS A 659 1.19 22.11 34.07
N GLN A 660 2.15 22.20 33.16
CA GLN A 660 3.58 22.23 33.50
C GLN A 660 3.95 23.52 34.24
N LYS A 661 3.45 24.68 33.79
CA LYS A 661 3.67 25.99 34.43
C LYS A 661 3.10 26.04 35.85
N ASP A 662 1.86 25.58 36.04
CA ASP A 662 1.22 25.41 37.35
C ASP A 662 2.00 24.48 38.29
N THR A 663 2.76 23.54 37.74
CA THR A 663 3.60 22.60 38.51
C THR A 663 4.94 23.25 38.85
N TYR A 664 5.56 23.94 37.90
CA TYR A 664 6.78 24.72 38.11
C TYR A 664 6.58 25.84 39.14
N GLU A 665 5.46 26.58 39.09
CA GLU A 665 5.16 27.63 40.07
C GLU A 665 5.01 27.07 41.49
N LYS A 666 4.39 25.90 41.66
CA LYS A 666 4.31 25.21 42.96
C LYS A 666 5.67 24.70 43.44
N GLN A 667 6.49 24.16 42.53
CA GLN A 667 7.85 23.76 42.83
C GLN A 667 8.73 24.96 43.22
N LEU A 668 8.57 26.11 42.56
CA LEU A 668 9.30 27.35 42.83
C LEU A 668 8.94 27.95 44.20
N ILE A 669 7.65 27.93 44.56
CA ILE A 669 7.18 28.31 45.90
C ILE A 669 7.78 27.36 46.95
N SER A 670 7.62 26.05 46.78
CA SER A 670 8.12 25.06 47.74
C SER A 670 9.65 25.07 47.87
N ALA A 671 10.39 25.30 46.78
CA ALA A 671 11.84 25.47 46.79
C ALA A 671 12.25 26.76 47.49
N SER A 672 11.51 27.87 47.31
CA SER A 672 11.73 29.12 48.05
C SER A 672 11.43 28.98 49.54
N GLU A 673 10.31 28.38 49.92
CA GLU A 673 9.97 28.10 51.33
C GLU A 673 11.01 27.20 51.99
N TRP A 674 11.48 26.16 51.29
CA TRP A 674 12.56 25.30 51.77
C TRP A 674 13.87 26.08 51.92
N TYR A 675 14.27 26.87 50.92
CA TYR A 675 15.50 27.66 50.93
C TYR A 675 15.51 28.72 52.05
N GLU A 676 14.39 29.43 52.24
CA GLU A 676 14.18 30.33 53.38
C GLU A 676 14.22 29.59 54.72
N SER A 677 13.68 28.36 54.81
CA SER A 677 13.78 27.54 56.02
C SER A 677 15.22 27.15 56.37
N GLN A 678 16.06 26.89 55.36
CA GLN A 678 17.48 26.58 55.57
C GLN A 678 18.25 27.83 56.03
N LEU A 679 18.03 28.98 55.39
CA LEU A 679 18.60 30.26 55.85
C LEU A 679 18.13 30.65 57.27
N ALA A 680 16.87 30.39 57.60
CA ALA A 680 16.34 30.60 58.95
C ALA A 680 16.99 29.66 59.97
N ALA A 681 17.19 28.37 59.63
CA ALA A 681 17.88 27.42 60.49
C ALA A 681 19.36 27.79 60.73
N MET A 682 20.04 28.36 59.73
CA MET A 682 21.42 28.87 59.84
C MET A 682 21.53 30.17 60.65
N THR A 683 20.44 30.91 60.84
CA THR A 683 20.40 32.18 61.57
C THR A 683 19.72 32.11 62.94
N ALA A 684 19.13 30.95 63.29
CA ALA A 684 18.53 30.70 64.58
C ALA A 684 19.59 30.56 65.69
N ALA A 685 19.52 31.40 66.72
CA ALA A 685 20.41 31.32 67.88
C ALA A 685 20.17 30.01 68.69
N PRO A 686 21.22 29.38 69.24
CA PRO A 686 21.10 28.12 69.96
C PRO A 686 20.29 28.28 71.25
N VAL A 687 19.30 27.40 71.45
CA VAL A 687 18.54 27.32 72.70
C VAL A 687 19.43 26.70 73.80
N PRO A 688 19.68 27.41 74.92
CA PRO A 688 20.55 26.90 75.97
C PRO A 688 19.86 25.80 76.78
N THR A 689 20.45 24.60 76.79
CA THR A 689 20.11 23.55 77.75
C THR A 689 20.65 23.92 79.13
N ALA A 690 19.79 23.89 80.16
CA ALA A 690 20.18 23.97 81.57
C ALA A 690 19.73 22.69 82.28
N SER A 691 20.57 22.15 83.16
CA SER A 691 20.39 20.83 83.77
C SER A 691 20.01 20.87 85.25
N ASP A 692 19.60 19.70 85.75
CA ASP A 692 19.65 19.24 87.15
C ASP A 692 18.77 19.93 88.21
N ILE A 693 17.61 19.33 88.49
CA ILE A 693 17.04 19.26 89.85
C ILE A 693 16.75 17.79 90.17
N VAL A 694 17.14 17.34 91.36
CA VAL A 694 17.00 15.97 91.86
C VAL A 694 15.63 15.77 92.53
N VAL A 695 14.97 14.64 92.26
CA VAL A 695 13.83 14.10 93.04
C VAL A 695 14.06 12.59 93.26
N GLU A 696 13.48 12.04 94.32
CA GLU A 696 13.92 10.82 95.00
C GLU A 696 13.66 9.48 94.28
N ILE A 697 14.45 8.47 94.68
CA ILE A 697 14.30 7.07 94.29
C ILE A 697 13.15 6.42 95.08
N ALA A 698 12.20 5.81 94.38
CA ALA A 698 11.24 4.85 94.96
C ALA A 698 11.34 3.51 94.21
N ILE A 699 11.69 2.43 94.92
CA ILE A 699 11.87 1.08 94.36
C ILE A 699 10.69 0.19 94.76
N THR A 700 10.06 -0.48 93.81
CA THR A 700 9.56 -1.87 93.98
C THR A 700 9.28 -2.53 92.60
N PRO A 701 9.39 -3.88 92.44
CA PRO A 701 9.59 -4.47 91.09
C PRO A 701 8.61 -5.58 90.67
N THR A 702 8.23 -5.58 89.39
CA THR A 702 7.70 -6.72 88.58
C THR A 702 7.64 -6.28 87.09
N SER A 703 7.79 -7.10 86.05
CA SER A 703 8.44 -8.42 85.88
C SER A 703 8.35 -8.89 84.41
N ILE A 704 9.44 -9.44 83.83
CA ILE A 704 9.45 -10.45 82.71
C ILE A 704 8.99 -9.90 81.31
N SER A 705 9.54 -10.26 80.14
CA SER A 705 10.66 -11.15 79.74
C SER A 705 11.54 -10.52 78.62
N PHE A 706 12.59 -11.24 78.21
CA PHE A 706 13.29 -11.09 76.92
C PHE A 706 13.11 -12.38 76.10
N GLY A 707 13.11 -12.32 74.76
CA GLY A 707 13.10 -13.50 73.88
C GLY A 707 13.12 -13.19 72.38
N GLU A 708 14.17 -13.65 71.69
CA GLU A 708 14.33 -13.73 70.22
C GLU A 708 13.68 -15.06 69.69
N PRO A 709 13.86 -15.57 68.44
CA PRO A 709 14.66 -15.08 67.29
C PRO A 709 14.05 -15.28 65.87
N ALA A 710 14.87 -14.98 64.84
CA ALA A 710 14.85 -15.56 63.48
C ALA A 710 13.63 -15.25 62.56
N ALA A 711 13.67 -15.47 61.24
CA ALA A 711 14.71 -15.39 60.19
C ALA A 711 14.01 -15.45 58.81
N ASP A 712 14.69 -15.09 57.70
CA ASP A 712 14.73 -15.90 56.44
C ASP A 712 15.37 -15.18 55.22
N GLU A 713 15.97 -15.99 54.35
CA GLU A 713 16.40 -15.76 52.95
C GLU A 713 16.21 -17.12 52.24
N PRO A 714 15.70 -17.20 50.99
CA PRO A 714 16.65 -17.44 49.89
C PRO A 714 16.25 -16.86 48.50
N SER A 715 17.19 -16.12 47.88
CA SER A 715 17.97 -16.43 46.63
C SER A 715 17.45 -17.46 45.59
N PRO A 716 17.92 -17.49 44.29
CA PRO A 716 19.10 -16.85 43.63
C PRO A 716 18.79 -16.13 42.27
N GLY A 717 19.73 -15.68 41.40
CA GLY A 717 21.19 -15.45 41.54
C GLY A 717 22.13 -15.68 40.32
N LEU A 718 21.77 -15.38 39.06
CA LEU A 718 22.68 -15.51 37.87
C LEU A 718 22.85 -14.18 37.09
N GLN A 719 23.96 -13.43 37.20
CA GLN A 719 25.35 -13.65 36.70
C GLN A 719 25.64 -13.19 35.25
N LYS A 720 26.50 -12.16 35.12
CA LYS A 720 27.63 -12.15 34.16
C LYS A 720 28.72 -11.13 34.54
N ARG A 721 29.97 -11.60 34.58
CA ARG A 721 31.23 -10.85 34.37
C ARG A 721 31.96 -11.53 33.18
N GLN A 722 33.13 -11.16 32.66
CA GLN A 722 34.13 -10.11 32.93
C GLN A 722 35.05 -9.94 31.68
N ALA A 723 35.65 -8.77 31.48
CA ALA A 723 36.82 -8.50 30.59
C ALA A 723 36.59 -8.76 29.07
N ASP A 724 37.40 -8.28 28.12
CA ASP A 724 38.63 -7.44 28.12
C ASP A 724 38.63 -6.53 26.85
N LEU A 725 39.64 -5.81 26.33
CA LEU A 725 41.10 -5.74 26.54
C LEU A 725 41.65 -4.29 26.27
N SER A 726 42.96 -4.17 26.04
CA SER A 726 43.84 -2.99 25.89
C SER A 726 43.77 -2.13 24.60
N PRO A 727 44.32 -0.89 24.65
CA PRO A 727 44.91 -0.17 23.50
C PRO A 727 46.42 0.17 23.65
N VAL A 728 47.22 -0.09 22.60
CA VAL A 728 48.71 0.04 22.51
C VAL A 728 49.08 0.21 21.01
N GLN A 729 49.98 1.08 20.51
CA GLN A 729 50.89 2.09 21.09
C GLN A 729 51.25 3.24 20.11
N ARG A 730 51.95 4.23 20.67
CA ARG A 730 52.60 5.47 20.14
C ARG A 730 53.55 5.30 18.93
N ILE A 731 53.99 6.44 18.37
CA ILE A 731 55.43 6.86 18.21
C ILE A 731 55.44 8.39 17.88
N GLN A 732 55.87 9.29 18.79
CA GLN A 732 57.23 9.82 19.11
C GLN A 732 57.67 11.02 18.23
N THR A 733 58.55 12.00 18.59
CA THR A 733 59.01 12.71 19.83
C THR A 733 59.79 13.98 19.33
N GLU A 734 60.58 14.86 20.00
CA GLU A 734 61.17 15.03 21.35
C GLU A 734 61.64 16.51 21.57
N THR A 735 62.31 16.83 22.70
CA THR A 735 63.06 18.09 23.04
C THR A 735 62.26 19.38 23.37
N SER A 736 62.61 20.21 24.38
CA SER A 736 63.57 20.09 25.50
C SER A 736 63.23 21.05 26.68
N GLU A 737 63.63 20.70 27.91
CA GLU A 737 63.40 21.45 29.18
C GLU A 737 64.55 22.45 29.53
N PRO A 738 64.65 23.02 30.77
CA PRO A 738 63.87 24.13 31.36
C PRO A 738 64.80 25.31 31.81
N PRO A 739 64.41 26.28 32.68
CA PRO A 739 64.45 26.05 34.14
C PRO A 739 63.50 26.88 35.07
N THR A 740 63.23 26.30 36.25
CA THR A 740 62.89 26.92 37.57
C THR A 740 61.64 27.81 37.78
N PRO A 741 60.87 27.57 38.87
CA PRO A 741 59.80 28.45 39.38
C PRO A 741 60.31 29.44 40.45
N VAL A 742 59.39 30.21 41.04
CA VAL A 742 59.57 30.87 42.35
C VAL A 742 58.32 30.67 43.20
N ASP A 743 58.48 30.19 44.43
CA ASP A 743 57.40 29.90 45.38
C ASP A 743 56.75 31.17 45.96
N PHE A 744 55.50 31.07 46.41
CA PHE A 744 55.06 31.75 47.64
C PHE A 744 53.75 31.18 48.22
N TRP A 745 53.84 30.10 49.01
CA TRP A 745 52.85 29.77 50.05
C TRP A 745 53.52 29.01 51.21
N SER A 746 53.85 29.73 52.28
CA SER A 746 54.25 29.17 53.56
C SER A 746 53.34 29.69 54.67
N GLU A 747 52.57 28.78 55.27
CA GLU A 747 51.90 28.88 56.57
C GLU A 747 51.23 30.21 56.97
N VAL A 748 49.89 30.21 56.92
CA VAL A 748 49.11 30.69 58.08
C VAL A 748 48.08 29.61 58.43
N VAL A 749 48.29 28.90 59.53
CA VAL A 749 47.23 28.11 60.17
C VAL A 749 46.44 29.05 61.07
N SER A 750 45.53 29.80 60.47
CA SER A 750 44.51 30.55 61.20
C SER A 750 43.26 29.69 61.33
N SER A 751 42.83 29.47 62.58
CA SER A 751 41.52 28.88 62.88
C SER A 751 40.42 29.92 62.63
N GLU A 752 40.14 30.19 61.37
CA GLU A 752 38.95 30.96 60.98
C GLU A 752 37.78 29.99 60.78
N GLU A 753 36.64 30.34 61.36
CA GLU A 753 35.48 29.46 61.43
C GLU A 753 34.91 29.21 60.02
N ALA A 754 34.52 27.97 59.75
CA ALA A 754 33.90 27.62 58.47
C ALA A 754 32.56 28.36 58.33
N THR A 755 32.56 29.49 57.62
CA THR A 755 31.36 30.25 57.29
C THR A 755 30.37 29.29 56.64
N PRO A 756 29.18 29.06 57.24
CA PRO A 756 28.30 28.00 56.77
C PRO A 756 27.83 28.36 55.36
N ALA A 757 28.20 27.52 54.39
CA ALA A 757 27.88 27.75 52.99
C ALA A 757 26.36 27.91 52.86
N MET A 758 25.92 28.95 52.16
CA MET A 758 24.49 29.14 51.88
C MET A 758 23.94 27.89 51.19
N PRO A 759 22.68 27.49 51.47
CA PRO A 759 22.04 26.39 50.76
C PRO A 759 22.11 26.65 49.25
N GLU A 760 22.22 25.59 48.45
CA GLU A 760 22.05 25.70 47.02
C GLU A 760 20.55 25.68 46.68
N PHE A 761 20.10 26.57 45.81
CA PHE A 761 18.69 26.61 45.43
C PHE A 761 18.34 25.40 44.53
N PRO A 762 17.25 24.66 44.78
CA PRO A 762 16.88 23.50 43.97
C PRO A 762 16.79 23.83 42.47
N VAL A 763 17.46 23.04 41.62
CA VAL A 763 17.44 23.26 40.17
C VAL A 763 16.06 22.91 39.61
N LEU A 764 15.30 23.94 39.20
CA LEU A 764 13.95 23.79 38.64
C LEU A 764 13.95 24.09 37.14
N TYR A 765 13.41 23.15 36.35
CA TYR A 765 13.24 23.34 34.92
C TYR A 765 11.99 24.18 34.62
N SER A 766 12.18 25.39 34.10
CA SER A 766 11.08 26.27 33.69
C SER A 766 10.52 25.84 32.32
N PRO A 767 9.21 25.61 32.19
CA PRO A 767 8.62 25.21 30.91
C PRO A 767 8.65 26.37 29.91
N VAL A 768 9.17 26.09 28.72
CA VAL A 768 9.18 27.04 27.59
C VAL A 768 7.76 27.14 27.02
N PRO A 769 7.22 28.34 26.74
CA PRO A 769 5.92 28.49 26.08
C PRO A 769 5.96 27.88 24.67
N PRO A 770 4.93 27.10 24.25
CA PRO A 770 4.82 26.62 22.89
C PRO A 770 4.52 27.78 21.93
N LEU A 771 4.83 27.59 20.65
CA LEU A 771 4.34 28.46 19.57
C LEU A 771 2.80 28.55 19.62
N THR A 772 2.26 29.74 19.37
CA THR A 772 0.82 29.89 19.13
C THR A 772 0.41 29.15 17.86
N HIS A 773 -0.90 28.88 17.71
CA HIS A 773 -1.44 28.23 16.53
C HIS A 773 -1.02 28.92 15.21
N GLU A 774 -1.14 30.24 15.15
CA GLU A 774 -0.76 31.04 13.97
C GLU A 774 0.75 31.00 13.68
N GLU A 775 1.60 30.96 14.71
CA GLU A 775 3.05 30.83 14.54
C GLU A 775 3.44 29.42 14.09
N TYR A 776 2.89 28.38 14.73
CA TYR A 776 3.18 26.98 14.38
C TYR A 776 2.74 26.64 12.96
N VAL A 777 1.55 27.09 12.53
CA VAL A 777 1.05 26.84 11.17
C VAL A 777 1.92 27.56 10.12
N LYS A 778 2.34 28.81 10.38
CA LYS A 778 3.25 29.54 9.47
C LYS A 778 4.64 28.92 9.42
N ASP A 779 5.17 28.50 10.56
CA ASP A 779 6.46 27.80 10.66
C ASP A 779 6.42 26.50 9.87
N ARG A 780 5.37 25.68 10.03
CA ARG A 780 5.16 24.45 9.23
C ARG A 780 5.04 24.72 7.73
N ILE A 781 4.19 25.66 7.31
CA ILE A 781 4.04 26.00 5.88
C ILE A 781 5.39 26.43 5.26
N THR A 782 6.21 27.17 6.01
CA THR A 782 7.51 27.68 5.55
C THR A 782 8.62 26.62 5.60
N SER A 783 8.67 25.79 6.63
CA SER A 783 9.73 24.78 6.83
C SER A 783 9.53 23.53 5.98
N ASP A 784 8.27 23.15 5.71
CA ASP A 784 7.94 21.99 4.88
C ASP A 784 7.66 22.33 3.41
N ASN A 785 7.67 23.62 3.02
CA ASN A 785 7.27 24.13 1.71
C ASN A 785 5.84 23.68 1.30
N LEU A 786 4.88 23.72 2.22
CA LEU A 786 3.53 23.17 1.99
C LEU A 786 2.74 23.98 0.93
N PRO A 787 2.32 23.36 -0.20
CA PRO A 787 1.33 23.96 -1.08
C PRO A 787 -0.01 24.13 -0.37
N LYS A 788 -0.73 25.22 -0.63
CA LYS A 788 -2.04 25.45 -0.02
C LYS A 788 -3.02 24.32 -0.40
N GLY A 789 -3.60 23.69 0.61
CA GLY A 789 -4.46 22.49 0.47
C GLY A 789 -3.78 21.19 0.91
N VAL A 790 -2.44 21.16 0.93
CA VAL A 790 -1.66 20.08 1.56
C VAL A 790 -1.44 20.40 3.04
N VAL A 791 -1.72 19.41 3.89
CA VAL A 791 -1.56 19.49 5.34
C VAL A 791 -0.18 19.00 5.78
N TYR A 792 0.28 17.90 5.17
CA TYR A 792 1.52 17.22 5.50
C TYR A 792 1.96 16.30 4.34
N PHE A 793 3.24 15.97 4.25
CA PHE A 793 3.78 14.99 3.30
C PHE A 793 4.37 13.79 4.06
N PRO A 794 3.69 12.63 4.12
CA PRO A 794 4.29 11.40 4.65
C PRO A 794 5.54 10.96 3.86
N ALA A 795 5.58 11.22 2.55
CA ALA A 795 6.72 10.89 1.69
C ALA A 795 6.89 11.91 0.56
N LYS A 796 7.87 12.83 0.69
CA LYS A 796 8.15 13.91 -0.29
C LYS A 796 8.93 13.48 -1.55
N HIS A 797 9.46 12.27 -1.58
CA HIS A 797 10.30 11.79 -2.69
C HIS A 797 9.45 11.46 -3.93
N TYR A 798 10.10 11.14 -5.04
CA TYR A 798 9.46 10.56 -6.23
C TYR A 798 10.44 9.59 -6.91
N ILE A 799 10.01 8.35 -7.16
CA ILE A 799 10.90 7.28 -7.65
C ILE A 799 10.74 6.95 -9.15
N LEU A 800 10.40 7.93 -9.99
CA LEU A 800 10.17 7.77 -11.44
C LEU A 800 8.89 7.01 -11.82
N ARG A 801 7.91 6.90 -10.91
CA ARG A 801 6.70 6.08 -11.06
C ARG A 801 5.70 6.51 -12.18
N PRO A 802 4.90 5.57 -12.73
CA PRO A 802 4.06 5.78 -13.93
C PRO A 802 2.57 6.09 -13.69
N GLU A 803 1.99 5.82 -12.52
CA GLU A 803 0.55 5.59 -12.31
C GLU A 803 -0.32 6.82 -12.68
N ALA A 804 0.25 8.02 -12.55
CA ALA A 804 -0.36 9.27 -13.01
C ALA A 804 -0.35 9.41 -14.54
N ILE A 805 0.74 9.05 -15.23
CA ILE A 805 0.83 9.11 -16.70
C ILE A 805 0.08 7.95 -17.37
N GLU A 806 0.02 6.77 -16.74
CA GLU A 806 -0.90 5.68 -17.13
C GLU A 806 -2.35 6.20 -17.19
N SER A 807 -2.82 6.81 -16.10
CA SER A 807 -4.18 7.35 -16.02
C SER A 807 -4.46 8.41 -17.07
N VAL A 808 -3.49 9.30 -17.33
CA VAL A 808 -3.57 10.31 -18.40
C VAL A 808 -3.62 9.65 -19.79
N TRP A 809 -2.85 8.59 -20.02
CA TRP A 809 -2.88 7.80 -21.26
C TRP A 809 -4.22 7.09 -21.47
N TYR A 810 -4.72 6.35 -20.47
CA TYR A 810 -6.04 5.71 -20.53
C TYR A 810 -7.14 6.74 -20.77
N MET A 811 -7.14 7.86 -20.04
CA MET A 811 -8.12 8.92 -20.26
C MET A 811 -8.04 9.54 -21.66
N TYR A 812 -6.84 9.73 -22.22
CA TYR A 812 -6.69 10.12 -23.63
C TYR A 812 -7.31 9.08 -24.57
N ARG A 813 -6.89 7.80 -24.47
CA ARG A 813 -7.36 6.71 -25.35
C ARG A 813 -8.86 6.45 -25.23
N ILE A 814 -9.49 6.71 -24.08
CA ILE A 814 -10.91 6.45 -23.80
C ILE A 814 -11.82 7.64 -24.15
N THR A 815 -11.34 8.88 -24.02
CA THR A 815 -12.14 10.10 -24.23
C THR A 815 -11.86 10.84 -25.53
N GLY A 816 -10.63 10.79 -26.06
CA GLY A 816 -10.18 11.59 -27.20
C GLY A 816 -9.79 13.04 -26.85
N GLU A 817 -9.79 13.43 -25.58
CA GLU A 817 -9.58 14.83 -25.17
C GLU A 817 -8.11 15.25 -25.13
N ARG A 818 -7.77 16.33 -25.84
CA ARG A 818 -6.39 16.81 -25.99
C ARG A 818 -5.73 17.31 -24.71
N LYS A 819 -6.52 17.75 -23.72
CA LYS A 819 -6.00 18.19 -22.41
C LYS A 819 -5.13 17.14 -21.72
N TRP A 820 -5.33 15.85 -22.02
CA TRP A 820 -4.52 14.75 -21.50
C TRP A 820 -3.13 14.70 -22.17
N ARG A 821 -3.04 14.92 -23.49
CA ARG A 821 -1.75 15.13 -24.19
C ARG A 821 -1.03 16.38 -23.66
N GLU A 822 -1.76 17.46 -23.40
CA GLU A 822 -1.21 18.71 -22.85
C GLU A 822 -0.70 18.53 -21.41
N ALA A 823 -1.44 17.84 -20.54
CA ALA A 823 -1.01 17.51 -19.17
C ALA A 823 0.22 16.57 -19.16
N GLY A 824 0.15 15.47 -19.92
CA GLY A 824 1.25 14.50 -20.01
C GLY A 824 2.54 15.10 -20.57
N TRP A 825 2.47 16.07 -21.50
CA TRP A 825 3.66 16.77 -21.95
C TRP A 825 4.32 17.59 -20.83
N ARG A 826 3.54 18.36 -20.06
CA ARG A 826 4.05 19.15 -18.92
C ARG A 826 4.64 18.25 -17.82
N MET A 827 4.00 17.12 -17.55
CA MET A 827 4.51 16.10 -16.62
C MET A 827 5.84 15.52 -17.11
N PHE A 828 5.98 15.23 -18.41
CA PHE A 828 7.24 14.77 -19.01
C PHE A 828 8.35 15.82 -18.92
N GLU A 829 8.06 17.09 -19.25
CA GLU A 829 9.01 18.19 -19.14
C GLU A 829 9.51 18.37 -17.70
N ALA A 830 8.60 18.35 -16.72
CA ALA A 830 8.92 18.46 -15.30
C ALA A 830 9.77 17.27 -14.80
N VAL A 831 9.31 16.04 -15.04
CA VAL A 831 10.00 14.81 -14.63
C VAL A 831 11.39 14.76 -15.25
N ASN A 832 11.53 14.91 -16.58
CA ASN A 832 12.83 14.84 -17.23
C ASN A 832 13.76 15.97 -16.76
N LYS A 833 13.28 17.21 -16.60
CA LYS A 833 14.10 18.34 -16.10
C LYS A 833 14.74 18.02 -14.74
N HIS A 834 13.96 17.52 -13.79
CA HIS A 834 14.42 17.38 -12.39
C HIS A 834 15.04 16.01 -12.05
N THR A 835 14.91 15.00 -12.92
CA THR A 835 15.45 13.65 -12.68
C THR A 835 16.67 13.31 -13.53
N GLN A 836 16.95 14.05 -14.61
CA GLN A 836 18.00 13.70 -15.56
C GLN A 836 19.41 13.72 -14.95
N THR A 837 20.21 12.68 -15.25
CA THR A 837 21.57 12.48 -14.71
C THR A 837 22.63 12.43 -15.83
N THR A 838 23.83 11.90 -15.54
CA THR A 838 24.81 11.52 -16.57
C THR A 838 24.30 10.37 -17.46
N TYR A 839 23.92 9.24 -16.86
CA TYR A 839 23.66 7.97 -17.56
C TYR A 839 22.17 7.64 -17.75
N GLY A 840 21.25 8.49 -17.32
CA GLY A 840 19.81 8.26 -17.47
C GLY A 840 18.99 9.31 -16.74
N ASN A 841 18.03 8.85 -15.94
CA ASN A 841 17.23 9.62 -15.01
C ASN A 841 17.19 8.90 -13.66
N SER A 842 17.06 9.62 -12.54
CA SER A 842 17.09 9.07 -11.17
C SER A 842 15.88 9.52 -10.35
N ALA A 843 15.47 8.68 -9.41
CA ALA A 843 14.62 9.07 -8.28
C ALA A 843 15.18 10.31 -7.56
N ILE A 844 14.29 11.11 -6.96
CA ILE A 844 14.59 12.40 -6.31
C ILE A 844 14.05 12.46 -4.87
N ASP A 845 14.76 13.18 -3.99
CA ASP A 845 14.51 13.14 -2.55
C ASP A 845 13.31 13.96 -2.03
N ASP A 846 12.97 15.06 -2.69
CA ASP A 846 11.93 16.00 -2.22
C ASP A 846 11.40 16.88 -3.36
N VAL A 847 10.19 16.59 -3.85
CA VAL A 847 9.55 17.34 -4.95
C VAL A 847 9.16 18.79 -4.60
N THR A 848 9.25 19.18 -3.32
CA THR A 848 8.91 20.54 -2.84
C THR A 848 10.05 21.55 -3.00
N LYS A 849 11.26 21.07 -3.32
CA LYS A 849 12.45 21.92 -3.55
C LYS A 849 12.46 22.48 -4.97
N GLU A 850 13.14 23.61 -5.17
CA GLU A 850 13.43 24.14 -6.51
C GLU A 850 14.45 23.26 -7.26
N GLU A 851 15.46 22.76 -6.55
CA GLU A 851 16.46 21.82 -7.06
C GLU A 851 16.55 20.62 -6.08
N PRO A 852 15.97 19.46 -6.42
CA PRO A 852 15.96 18.27 -5.56
C PRO A 852 17.26 17.48 -5.63
N VAL A 853 17.50 16.58 -4.66
CA VAL A 853 18.69 15.71 -4.65
C VAL A 853 18.38 14.40 -5.37
N LEU A 854 19.15 14.10 -6.43
CA LEU A 854 19.13 12.82 -7.14
C LEU A 854 19.62 11.70 -6.21
N LYS A 855 18.91 10.57 -6.19
CA LYS A 855 19.18 9.42 -5.31
C LYS A 855 20.28 8.47 -5.78
N ASP A 856 20.61 8.48 -7.08
CA ASP A 856 21.43 7.46 -7.75
C ASP A 856 20.72 6.10 -7.91
N GLU A 857 19.42 6.16 -8.22
CA GLU A 857 18.49 5.03 -8.28
C GLU A 857 17.60 5.16 -9.54
N MET A 858 17.64 4.18 -10.45
CA MET A 858 16.78 4.10 -11.64
C MET A 858 16.06 2.75 -11.67
N GLU A 859 14.84 2.72 -11.13
CA GLU A 859 13.94 1.57 -11.08
C GLU A 859 13.54 1.10 -12.50
N SER A 860 13.30 -0.20 -12.71
CA SER A 860 13.07 -0.75 -14.07
C SER A 860 11.81 -0.19 -14.76
N PHE A 861 10.75 0.13 -13.99
CA PHE A 861 9.53 0.77 -14.49
C PHE A 861 9.75 2.16 -15.11
N TRP A 862 10.90 2.82 -14.90
CA TRP A 862 11.22 4.05 -15.66
C TRP A 862 11.23 3.78 -17.17
N LEU A 863 11.85 2.67 -17.58
CA LEU A 863 11.85 2.21 -18.97
C LEU A 863 10.55 1.50 -19.33
N ALA A 864 10.12 0.55 -18.49
CA ALA A 864 9.00 -0.33 -18.79
C ALA A 864 7.64 0.38 -18.79
N GLU A 865 7.44 1.39 -17.96
CA GLU A 865 6.12 1.99 -17.76
C GLU A 865 6.12 3.49 -18.03
N THR A 866 6.92 4.26 -17.30
CA THR A 866 6.79 5.73 -17.29
C THR A 866 7.10 6.30 -18.67
N LEU A 867 8.23 5.91 -19.28
CA LEU A 867 8.54 6.30 -20.66
C LEU A 867 7.65 5.60 -21.70
N LYS A 868 7.17 4.38 -21.44
CA LYS A 868 6.20 3.69 -22.31
C LYS A 868 4.88 4.45 -22.39
N TYR A 869 4.28 4.86 -21.28
CA TYR A 869 3.03 5.63 -21.26
C TYR A 869 3.20 7.05 -21.79
N PHE A 870 4.32 7.74 -21.49
CA PHE A 870 4.63 9.01 -22.15
C PHE A 870 4.70 8.83 -23.69
N TYR A 871 5.36 7.79 -24.19
CA TYR A 871 5.43 7.51 -25.63
C TYR A 871 4.06 7.14 -26.22
N LEU A 872 3.31 6.21 -25.61
CA LEU A 872 2.01 5.74 -26.08
C LEU A 872 0.91 6.82 -26.04
N LEU A 873 1.09 7.89 -25.25
CA LEU A 873 0.26 9.09 -25.25
C LEU A 873 0.39 9.88 -26.55
N PHE A 874 1.59 9.96 -27.13
CA PHE A 874 1.84 10.66 -28.41
C PHE A 874 1.93 9.71 -29.62
N ALA A 875 2.02 8.40 -29.43
CA ALA A 875 2.01 7.41 -30.50
C ALA A 875 0.68 7.39 -31.26
N ASP A 876 0.72 6.92 -32.51
CA ASP A 876 -0.47 6.68 -33.35
C ASP A 876 -1.47 5.77 -32.59
N GLU A 877 -2.76 6.06 -32.68
CA GLU A 877 -3.75 5.47 -31.76
C GLU A 877 -4.12 4.01 -32.06
N ASP A 878 -3.60 3.40 -33.13
CA ASP A 878 -3.64 1.95 -33.37
C ASP A 878 -2.52 1.21 -32.62
N ILE A 879 -1.38 1.85 -32.36
CA ILE A 879 -0.29 1.34 -31.52
C ILE A 879 -0.82 1.14 -30.10
N ILE A 880 -0.79 -0.11 -29.63
CA ILE A 880 -1.39 -0.59 -28.38
C ILE A 880 -2.85 -0.11 -28.20
N SER A 881 -3.65 -0.33 -29.26
CA SER A 881 -5.11 -0.20 -29.23
C SER A 881 -5.73 -0.91 -28.03
N LEU A 882 -6.48 -0.19 -27.18
CA LEU A 882 -7.21 -0.77 -26.04
C LEU A 882 -8.26 -1.81 -26.49
N ASP A 883 -8.69 -1.81 -27.75
CA ASP A 883 -9.63 -2.79 -28.28
C ASP A 883 -8.96 -4.14 -28.66
N ASP A 884 -7.63 -4.16 -28.79
CA ASP A 884 -6.81 -5.32 -29.21
C ASP A 884 -5.86 -5.85 -28.12
N TRP A 885 -5.47 -4.99 -27.17
CA TRP A 885 -4.48 -5.28 -26.14
C TRP A 885 -5.03 -5.09 -24.73
N VAL A 886 -4.40 -5.76 -23.76
CA VAL A 886 -4.58 -5.51 -22.32
C VAL A 886 -3.20 -5.49 -21.67
N LEU A 887 -2.88 -4.44 -20.92
CA LEU A 887 -1.60 -4.30 -20.23
C LEU A 887 -1.69 -4.96 -18.86
N ASN A 888 -0.61 -5.58 -18.37
CA ASN A 888 -0.48 -6.01 -16.98
C ASN A 888 -0.21 -4.79 -16.04
N THR A 889 0.16 -4.99 -14.77
CA THR A 889 0.44 -3.90 -13.80
C THR A 889 1.83 -3.26 -13.96
N GLU A 890 2.67 -3.82 -14.84
CA GLU A 890 4.02 -3.32 -15.19
C GLU A 890 4.01 -2.84 -16.68
N ALA A 891 2.86 -2.31 -17.10
CA ALA A 891 2.54 -1.84 -18.45
C ALA A 891 2.80 -2.83 -19.63
N HIS A 892 2.94 -4.13 -19.41
CA HIS A 892 3.26 -5.11 -20.45
C HIS A 892 2.01 -5.53 -21.26
N PRO A 893 1.90 -5.22 -22.58
CA PRO A 893 0.69 -5.48 -23.35
C PRO A 893 0.60 -6.92 -23.86
N PHE A 894 -0.43 -7.64 -23.42
CA PHE A 894 -0.82 -8.95 -23.94
C PHE A 894 -1.94 -8.85 -24.97
N LYS A 895 -1.93 -9.78 -25.93
CA LYS A 895 -2.84 -9.80 -27.07
C LYS A 895 -4.18 -10.42 -26.66
N ARG A 896 -5.26 -9.63 -26.73
CA ARG A 896 -6.61 -10.11 -26.35
C ARG A 896 -7.10 -11.22 -27.30
N PRO A 897 -7.91 -12.19 -26.82
CA PRO A 897 -8.57 -13.15 -27.68
C PRO A 897 -9.58 -12.47 -28.61
N LYS A 898 -9.84 -13.07 -29.77
CA LYS A 898 -10.72 -12.56 -30.85
C LYS A 898 -11.79 -13.59 -31.24
#